data_AF-A0A336KGV1-F1
#
_entry.id   AF-A0A336KGV1-F1
#
_cell.length_a   1.000
_cell.length_b   1.000
_cell.length_c   1.000
_cell.angle_alpha   90.00
_cell.angle_beta   90.00
_cell.angle_gamma   90.00
#
_symmetry.space_group_name_H-M   'P 1'
#
loop_
_entity.id
_entity.type
_entity.pdbx_description
1 polymer ?
#
loop_
_entity_poly.entity_id
_entity_poly.type
_entity_poly.pdbx_seq_one_letter_code
_entity_poly.pdbx_strand_id
1 'polypeptide(L)'
;MTEKFSNDELILPEWLNKEYFENVLKSYKKCETVKIIDFIPSPGTTPGEHFASIMFRVNLIYECDDSKNTEQSNFMVKTVPIEEGVKMDFLQDSTAFPTEMRMYGEILPKMQKLLHDIGDTTIFAPELIFQSNNPAPIIILQDMTPHGFKTFEGLVELESVKVITEKLAKFHACSMILEENGTTIQNMTGTYFQPIPEKVNYCDEYVVPGVVLAIEEIQTWGGCEEIVLKLKKCMETFSNQIVKIHTEPHGKFNKVLNHGDFHFKNLLYRNEGTKADDILLIDFHKDELILPEWLNKEYFENVLKSYKKCETVKIIDLITSPGTAPGEHFASIMFRVNLTYQCDVNENEEQSKFILKTVPIEEGVKMDFLKDSTAFPTEMRMYGEILPKMQKLLHDVGDTTIFAPELIFQSNDPAPIIILKDMTPHGYKTYEISVELEGVKVITEKVAKFHACSLILQENGTNIQNMTGTYFQPIPGKMNYCEEHIVPGVVLAIEELQTWDGCEEIVVKLKKCLETFANDLVKIHTEPQGLFHKVLNHGDIHFKNLLYRNDGTKADDVLLIDFQYSLYNNPIIDIVNLLHAVGSRKVCENHKDDVIKFYYTTLSSTLKLLKFKGELPKLEVLYQDLLRLGVLEVMMVVCYSAYFFLDWSEIDFNELMEDKDMYRPVKDVWKNNEIFKHEFFENVLRKQHCDQSITVTNITLEAALGKGENYASDIIRAKIQFKAGLENTRSAQYIVKAGMADTSMQDMLEEYDVFHREIVVYDKILPVVESLLLSIKDKTKLAPSVYSLGKSPRHFVFEDLTLSGYEKANRRQGLNYTETRIMLQQLAKFHAATAVLHTLDPESMKDHHFPNIGPDQTYFYPLFTNAMKSCAQQASKWPGCEKFADKLFKLEPYLIEKAFDIYTWNENDFNVLTHGDAWLSNALFKYDKDTKEAIDCILMDFSVGYFGSPGIDLVYLLFGSTSCDLKEREFDLLVQEYHLELISVLKKLHYKRTMPSLRDLHIEMLKKGLLGVMYSTFLIPIRLLEDVANADLTNLLGMTEESNKFRQMLFSNPGYQERMSYLLDYYDRKGILSKTQLKKK
;
A
#
# COMPACT_ATOMS: atom_id res chain seq x y z
N MET A 1 43.12 28.57 -14.04
CA MET A 1 43.06 27.52 -13.00
C MET A 1 42.69 28.08 -11.61
N THR A 2 42.56 29.41 -11.44
CA THR A 2 42.40 30.09 -10.14
C THR A 2 40.95 30.24 -9.62
N GLU A 3 39.92 29.86 -10.39
CA GLU A 3 38.51 30.00 -9.95
C GLU A 3 37.93 28.73 -9.29
N LYS A 4 38.71 27.66 -9.12
CA LYS A 4 38.22 26.34 -8.68
C LYS A 4 38.61 25.90 -7.27
N PHE A 5 39.39 26.67 -6.50
CA PHE A 5 39.88 26.29 -5.16
C PHE A 5 40.05 27.52 -4.25
N SER A 6 39.88 27.37 -2.93
CA SER A 6 40.13 28.44 -1.96
C SER A 6 41.62 28.80 -1.93
N ASN A 7 41.98 30.09 -1.82
CA ASN A 7 43.37 30.55 -1.91
C ASN A 7 44.29 29.92 -0.85
N ASP A 8 43.75 29.65 0.34
CA ASP A 8 44.41 29.00 1.48
C ASP A 8 44.67 27.49 1.23
N GLU A 9 43.92 26.84 0.34
CA GLU A 9 44.06 25.42 -0.03
C GLU A 9 45.00 25.15 -1.21
N LEU A 10 45.58 26.19 -1.81
CA LEU A 10 46.48 26.07 -2.97
C LEU A 10 47.96 25.89 -2.59
N ILE A 11 48.33 26.23 -1.35
CA ILE A 11 49.72 26.22 -0.88
C ILE A 11 49.83 25.30 0.34
N LEU A 12 50.57 24.21 0.19
CA LEU A 12 50.86 23.27 1.26
C LEU A 12 51.80 23.94 2.31
N PRO A 13 51.61 23.75 3.63
CA PRO A 13 52.57 24.23 4.62
C PRO A 13 53.98 23.66 4.38
N GLU A 14 55.02 24.48 4.52
CA GLU A 14 56.42 24.06 4.25
C GLU A 14 56.86 22.82 5.06
N TRP A 15 56.32 22.65 6.27
CA TRP A 15 56.61 21.52 7.14
C TRP A 15 55.97 20.21 6.67
N LEU A 16 54.93 20.25 5.82
CA LEU A 16 54.20 19.08 5.33
C LEU A 16 54.86 18.52 4.05
N ASN A 17 56.13 18.13 4.13
CA ASN A 17 56.95 17.75 2.96
C ASN A 17 57.23 16.23 2.87
N LYS A 18 58.07 15.83 1.90
CA LYS A 18 58.45 14.41 1.69
C LYS A 18 59.01 13.74 2.94
N GLU A 19 59.92 14.40 3.66
CA GLU A 19 60.54 13.84 4.87
C GLU A 19 59.50 13.59 5.97
N TYR A 20 58.53 14.49 6.10
CA TYR A 20 57.42 14.32 7.03
C TYR A 20 56.61 13.06 6.70
N PHE A 21 56.26 12.85 5.42
CA PHE A 21 55.50 11.66 4.99
C PHE A 21 56.30 10.36 5.06
N GLU A 22 57.63 10.39 4.91
CA GLU A 22 58.48 9.22 5.16
C GLU A 22 58.38 8.75 6.61
N ASN A 23 58.35 9.69 7.56
CA ASN A 23 58.18 9.36 8.98
C ASN A 23 56.76 8.83 9.28
N VAL A 24 55.74 9.43 8.67
CA VAL A 24 54.34 8.95 8.75
C VAL A 24 54.24 7.50 8.22
N LEU A 25 54.80 7.24 7.03
CA LEU A 25 54.76 5.92 6.40
C LEU A 25 55.56 4.87 7.18
N LYS A 26 56.73 5.21 7.73
CA LYS A 26 57.49 4.29 8.60
C LYS A 26 56.65 3.83 9.79
N SER A 27 55.97 4.77 10.45
CA SER A 27 55.08 4.45 11.58
C SER A 27 53.88 3.61 11.14
N TYR A 28 53.23 3.97 10.03
CA TYR A 28 52.00 3.34 9.57
C TYR A 28 52.25 1.93 9.01
N LYS A 29 53.20 1.78 8.08
CA LYS A 29 53.54 0.51 7.43
C LYS A 29 54.41 -0.41 8.30
N LYS A 30 54.99 0.13 9.38
CA LYS A 30 55.95 -0.57 10.25
C LYS A 30 57.19 -1.06 9.49
N CYS A 31 57.65 -0.28 8.51
CA CYS A 31 58.89 -0.52 7.77
C CYS A 31 60.09 0.13 8.50
N GLU A 32 61.27 -0.46 8.42
CA GLU A 32 62.51 0.14 8.95
C GLU A 32 62.98 1.29 8.06
N THR A 33 62.83 1.14 6.74
CA THR A 33 63.17 2.19 5.76
C THR A 33 62.02 2.44 4.81
N VAL A 34 61.78 3.71 4.50
CA VAL A 34 60.81 4.17 3.49
C VAL A 34 61.50 5.21 2.63
N LYS A 35 61.36 5.09 1.32
CA LYS A 35 61.85 6.07 0.36
C LYS A 35 60.72 6.51 -0.56
N ILE A 36 60.33 7.78 -0.48
CA ILE A 36 59.29 8.32 -1.37
C ILE A 36 59.92 8.63 -2.73
N ILE A 37 59.42 7.94 -3.77
CA ILE A 37 59.80 8.15 -5.16
C ILE A 37 59.06 9.37 -5.70
N ASP A 38 57.74 9.41 -5.50
CA ASP A 38 56.89 10.50 -5.99
C ASP A 38 55.97 11.05 -4.90
N PHE A 39 55.79 12.37 -4.90
CA PHE A 39 55.02 13.14 -3.92
C PHE A 39 54.15 14.14 -4.66
N ILE A 40 52.85 13.86 -4.71
CA ILE A 40 51.91 14.60 -5.54
C ILE A 40 50.79 15.16 -4.64
N PRO A 41 50.99 16.36 -4.05
CA PRO A 41 49.94 17.04 -3.32
C PRO A 41 48.98 17.75 -4.27
N SER A 42 47.70 17.80 -3.89
CA SER A 42 46.66 18.57 -4.56
C SER A 42 45.64 19.08 -3.54
N PRO A 43 44.87 20.14 -3.84
CA PRO A 43 43.78 20.58 -2.98
C PRO A 43 42.78 19.44 -2.73
N GLY A 44 42.33 19.29 -1.49
CA GLY A 44 41.44 18.20 -1.08
C GLY A 44 39.98 18.43 -1.45
N THR A 45 39.56 19.70 -1.54
CA THR A 45 38.15 20.13 -1.59
C THR A 45 37.92 21.31 -2.53
N THR A 46 36.68 21.54 -2.94
CA THR A 46 36.28 22.68 -3.76
C THR A 46 35.82 23.89 -2.89
N PRO A 47 35.79 25.13 -3.42
CA PRO A 47 35.43 26.32 -2.67
C PRO A 47 34.06 26.20 -2.02
N GLY A 48 34.00 26.40 -0.69
CA GLY A 48 32.75 26.32 0.08
C GLY A 48 32.40 24.95 0.65
N GLU A 49 33.29 23.95 0.52
CA GLU A 49 33.12 22.62 1.14
C GLU A 49 33.66 22.54 2.58
N HIS A 50 34.58 23.42 2.99
CA HIS A 50 35.03 23.54 4.38
C HIS A 50 35.22 25.00 4.83
N PHE A 51 34.56 25.37 5.93
CA PHE A 51 34.56 26.74 6.42
C PHE A 51 35.66 27.04 7.46
N ALA A 52 36.12 26.04 8.22
CA ALA A 52 37.03 26.24 9.34
C ALA A 52 38.46 25.70 9.14
N SER A 53 38.67 24.58 8.44
CA SER A 53 39.97 23.90 8.27
C SER A 53 40.48 23.88 6.82
N ILE A 54 41.76 23.57 6.61
CA ILE A 54 42.37 23.35 5.29
C ILE A 54 42.54 21.85 5.03
N MET A 55 42.22 21.40 3.81
CA MET A 55 42.29 19.98 3.41
C MET A 55 43.10 19.78 2.11
N PHE A 56 44.03 18.80 2.13
CA PHE A 56 44.89 18.42 0.99
C PHE A 56 44.81 16.92 0.69
N ARG A 57 44.76 16.56 -0.59
CA ARG A 57 44.94 15.19 -1.07
C ARG A 57 46.42 14.96 -1.39
N VAL A 58 47.01 13.89 -0.87
CA VAL A 58 48.42 13.54 -1.08
C VAL A 58 48.52 12.12 -1.66
N ASN A 59 49.02 12.00 -2.88
CA ASN A 59 49.36 10.72 -3.50
C ASN A 59 50.87 10.47 -3.39
N LEU A 60 51.23 9.30 -2.87
CA LEU A 60 52.61 8.87 -2.66
C LEU A 60 52.90 7.60 -3.42
N ILE A 61 54.07 7.55 -4.07
CA ILE A 61 54.69 6.32 -4.59
C ILE A 61 55.99 6.12 -3.83
N TYR A 62 56.18 4.97 -3.19
CA TYR A 62 57.32 4.72 -2.30
C TYR A 62 57.79 3.26 -2.30
N GLU A 63 59.00 3.04 -1.79
CA GLU A 63 59.58 1.72 -1.52
C GLU A 63 59.73 1.52 0.00
N CYS A 64 59.41 0.33 0.50
CA CYS A 64 59.68 -0.09 1.88
C CYS A 64 60.82 -1.13 1.92
N ASP A 65 61.69 -1.05 2.92
CA ASP A 65 62.68 -2.07 3.29
C ASP A 65 63.55 -2.60 2.12
N ASP A 66 64.00 -1.69 1.25
CA ASP A 66 64.78 -1.97 0.04
C ASP A 66 64.12 -2.98 -0.93
N SER A 67 62.79 -3.15 -0.85
CA SER A 67 62.06 -3.94 -1.83
C SER A 67 62.16 -3.27 -3.20
N LYS A 68 62.43 -4.05 -4.26
CA LYS A 68 62.38 -3.56 -5.65
C LYS A 68 60.95 -3.30 -6.15
N ASN A 69 59.94 -3.47 -5.30
CA ASN A 69 58.54 -3.24 -5.62
C ASN A 69 58.12 -1.86 -5.12
N THR A 70 57.45 -1.11 -5.99
CA THR A 70 56.90 0.20 -5.66
C THR A 70 55.47 0.05 -5.16
N GLU A 71 55.15 0.72 -4.05
CA GLU A 71 53.80 0.81 -3.49
C GLU A 71 53.21 2.21 -3.74
N GLN A 72 51.88 2.29 -3.81
CA GLN A 72 51.16 3.55 -3.94
C GLN A 72 50.15 3.71 -2.79
N SER A 73 50.04 4.92 -2.23
CA SER A 73 49.04 5.26 -1.20
C SER A 73 48.45 6.66 -1.44
N ASN A 74 47.15 6.80 -1.18
CA ASN A 74 46.41 8.06 -1.33
C ASN A 74 45.87 8.47 0.04
N PHE A 75 46.15 9.71 0.46
CA PHE A 75 45.77 10.24 1.77
C PHE A 75 44.99 11.54 1.66
N MET A 76 44.04 11.73 2.58
CA MET A 76 43.46 13.02 2.89
C MET A 76 44.09 13.60 4.16
N VAL A 77 44.64 14.80 4.04
CA VAL A 77 45.25 15.55 5.14
C VAL A 77 44.35 16.72 5.51
N LYS A 78 44.03 16.83 6.80
CA LYS A 78 43.30 17.97 7.38
C LYS A 78 44.18 18.67 8.41
N THR A 79 44.30 19.99 8.32
CA THR A 79 45.09 20.81 9.26
C THR A 79 44.51 22.22 9.40
N VAL A 80 45.10 23.03 10.27
CA VAL A 80 44.67 24.40 10.56
C VAL A 80 45.19 25.40 9.52
N PRO A 81 44.51 26.55 9.31
CA PRO A 81 45.00 27.58 8.42
C PRO A 81 46.35 28.18 8.78
N ILE A 82 47.12 28.59 7.76
CA ILE A 82 48.42 29.27 7.92
C ILE A 82 48.25 30.78 8.12
N GLU A 83 47.22 31.39 7.51
CA GLU A 83 46.96 32.83 7.59
C GLU A 83 46.15 33.19 8.85
N GLU A 84 46.58 34.25 9.55
CA GLU A 84 45.84 34.84 10.67
C GLU A 84 44.48 35.40 10.21
N GLY A 85 43.42 35.13 10.97
CA GLY A 85 42.07 35.63 10.66
C GLY A 85 40.95 34.88 11.40
N VAL A 86 39.71 35.24 11.11
CA VAL A 86 38.49 34.76 11.82
C VAL A 86 38.39 33.23 11.88
N LYS A 87 38.82 32.52 10.83
CA LYS A 87 38.84 31.04 10.82
C LYS A 87 39.81 30.46 11.86
N MET A 88 40.99 31.07 11.99
CA MET A 88 42.03 30.64 12.92
C MET A 88 41.62 30.95 14.37
N ASP A 89 41.08 32.15 14.62
CA ASP A 89 40.57 32.56 15.93
C ASP A 89 39.43 31.64 16.41
N PHE A 90 38.49 31.34 15.51
CA PHE A 90 37.40 30.40 15.80
C PHE A 90 37.92 29.00 16.15
N LEU A 91 38.88 28.48 15.37
CA LEU A 91 39.43 27.14 15.62
C LEU A 91 40.24 27.04 16.91
N GLN A 92 41.02 28.07 17.25
CA GLN A 92 41.83 28.12 18.47
C GLN A 92 40.97 28.03 19.74
N ASP A 93 39.81 28.68 19.73
CA ASP A 93 38.86 28.69 20.85
C ASP A 93 37.86 27.53 20.81
N SER A 94 37.90 26.70 19.76
CA SER A 94 37.03 25.53 19.60
C SER A 94 37.65 24.24 20.13
N THR A 95 36.83 23.31 20.59
CA THR A 95 37.27 21.94 20.90
C THR A 95 37.21 21.02 19.67
N ALA A 96 37.02 21.54 18.46
CA ALA A 96 36.70 20.76 17.26
C ALA A 96 37.82 19.77 16.90
N PHE A 97 39.07 20.23 16.70
CA PHE A 97 40.22 19.36 16.39
C PHE A 97 40.50 18.32 17.50
N PRO A 98 40.57 18.69 18.79
CA PRO A 98 40.74 17.72 19.87
C PRO A 98 39.63 16.65 19.91
N THR A 99 38.39 17.05 19.66
CA THR A 99 37.24 16.13 19.60
C THR A 99 37.39 15.18 18.41
N GLU A 100 37.73 15.70 17.23
CA GLU A 100 37.92 14.91 16.01
C GLU A 100 39.08 13.91 16.12
N MET A 101 40.22 14.32 16.67
CA MET A 101 41.36 13.42 16.94
C MET A 101 40.99 12.28 17.90
N ARG A 102 40.19 12.58 18.93
CA ARG A 102 39.69 11.57 19.85
C ARG A 102 38.68 10.63 19.18
N MET A 103 37.82 11.18 18.31
CA MET A 103 36.86 10.38 17.55
C MET A 103 37.57 9.36 16.67
N TYR A 104 38.50 9.79 15.82
CA TYR A 104 39.24 8.90 14.92
C TYR A 104 40.22 7.99 15.65
N GLY A 105 40.92 8.49 16.68
CA GLY A 105 41.96 7.74 17.36
C GLY A 105 41.50 6.77 18.45
N GLU A 106 40.34 7.02 19.06
CA GLU A 106 39.87 6.24 20.21
C GLU A 106 38.43 5.73 20.06
N ILE A 107 37.47 6.61 19.78
CA ILE A 107 36.05 6.28 19.90
C ILE A 107 35.56 5.43 18.73
N LEU A 108 35.77 5.86 17.48
CA LEU A 108 35.33 5.13 16.29
C LEU A 108 35.96 3.72 16.21
N PRO A 109 37.27 3.53 16.46
CA PRO A 109 37.85 2.18 16.50
C PRO A 109 37.20 1.28 17.55
N LYS A 110 36.88 1.82 18.74
CA LYS A 110 36.15 1.07 19.78
C LYS A 110 34.72 0.73 19.36
N MET A 111 34.01 1.66 18.72
CA MET A 111 32.67 1.40 18.17
C MET A 111 32.70 0.32 17.09
N GLN A 112 33.64 0.42 16.14
CA GLN A 112 33.83 -0.58 15.08
C GLN A 112 34.22 -1.94 15.65
N LYS A 113 35.03 -1.97 16.72
CA LYS A 113 35.34 -3.20 17.43
C LYS A 113 34.09 -3.83 18.06
N LEU A 114 33.24 -3.04 18.73
CA LEU A 114 31.99 -3.54 19.31
C LEU A 114 31.08 -4.17 18.24
N LEU A 115 31.01 -3.55 17.06
CA LEU A 115 30.25 -4.09 15.92
C LEU A 115 30.90 -5.36 15.36
N HIS A 116 32.22 -5.35 15.16
CA HIS A 116 32.96 -6.49 14.66
C HIS A 116 32.83 -7.71 15.59
N ASP A 117 32.85 -7.49 16.91
CA ASP A 117 32.70 -8.55 17.92
C ASP A 117 31.32 -9.24 17.85
N ILE A 118 30.31 -8.59 17.27
CA ILE A 118 28.98 -9.18 16.99
C ILE A 118 28.79 -9.58 15.51
N GLY A 119 29.86 -9.56 14.71
CA GLY A 119 29.84 -9.92 13.29
C GLY A 119 29.38 -8.82 12.34
N ASP A 120 29.20 -7.58 12.80
CA ASP A 120 28.83 -6.43 11.98
C ASP A 120 30.11 -5.69 11.50
N THR A 121 30.26 -5.57 10.18
CA THR A 121 31.46 -5.01 9.53
C THR A 121 31.33 -3.51 9.20
N THR A 122 30.35 -2.82 9.78
CA THR A 122 30.09 -1.39 9.51
C THR A 122 31.33 -0.53 9.74
N ILE A 123 31.69 0.25 8.72
CA ILE A 123 32.72 1.29 8.80
C ILE A 123 32.05 2.66 8.95
N PHE A 124 32.39 3.36 10.02
CA PHE A 124 31.85 4.69 10.32
C PHE A 124 32.61 5.81 9.62
N ALA A 125 33.93 5.67 9.45
CA ALA A 125 34.77 6.71 8.88
C ALA A 125 36.02 6.11 8.19
N PRO A 126 36.72 6.88 7.34
CA PRO A 126 37.98 6.46 6.75
C PRO A 126 39.01 6.06 7.82
N GLU A 127 39.93 5.17 7.45
CA GLU A 127 41.01 4.77 8.34
C GLU A 127 41.88 5.96 8.74
N LEU A 128 42.12 6.10 10.04
CA LEU A 128 43.10 7.04 10.56
C LEU A 128 44.51 6.49 10.31
N ILE A 129 45.27 7.16 9.45
CA ILE A 129 46.65 6.82 9.13
C ILE A 129 47.60 7.40 10.18
N PHE A 130 47.39 8.68 10.51
CA PHE A 130 48.24 9.41 11.43
C PHE A 130 47.54 10.65 12.01
N GLN A 131 47.89 11.03 13.23
CA GLN A 131 47.49 12.30 13.81
C GLN A 131 48.59 12.84 14.73
N SER A 132 48.74 14.17 14.78
CA SER A 132 49.72 14.86 15.62
C SER A 132 49.24 16.26 15.97
N ASN A 133 49.76 16.81 17.08
CA ASN A 133 49.61 18.22 17.44
C ASN A 133 50.90 19.04 17.17
N ASN A 134 51.94 18.38 16.64
CA ASN A 134 53.26 18.97 16.42
C ASN A 134 53.67 18.77 14.94
N PRO A 135 54.04 19.84 14.20
CA PRO A 135 54.13 21.25 14.62
C PRO A 135 52.77 21.98 14.74
N ALA A 136 51.72 21.40 14.18
CA ALA A 136 50.35 21.90 14.28
C ALA A 136 49.36 20.72 14.34
N PRO A 137 48.10 20.92 14.75
CA PRO A 137 47.06 19.90 14.65
C PRO A 137 46.90 19.39 13.22
N ILE A 138 47.06 18.07 13.05
CA ILE A 138 46.95 17.39 11.76
C ILE A 138 46.29 16.03 11.94
N ILE A 139 45.38 15.72 11.02
CA ILE A 139 44.73 14.41 10.88
C ILE A 139 44.97 13.94 9.44
N ILE A 140 45.55 12.75 9.29
CA ILE A 140 45.80 12.10 8.00
C ILE A 140 44.92 10.85 7.94
N LEU A 141 44.00 10.84 6.99
CA LEU A 141 43.03 9.79 6.73
C LEU A 141 43.34 9.10 5.40
N GLN A 142 42.88 7.86 5.25
CA GLN A 142 42.86 7.21 3.94
C GLN A 142 41.98 7.99 2.96
N ASP A 143 42.46 8.20 1.73
CA ASP A 143 41.60 8.75 0.66
C ASP A 143 40.67 7.65 0.13
N MET A 144 39.36 7.87 0.31
CA MET A 144 38.32 6.94 -0.12
C MET A 144 37.88 7.17 -1.57
N THR A 145 38.35 8.24 -2.22
CA THR A 145 38.00 8.57 -3.62
C THR A 145 38.34 7.43 -4.61
N PRO A 146 39.53 6.79 -4.53
CA PRO A 146 39.87 5.64 -5.38
C PRO A 146 38.97 4.42 -5.17
N HIS A 147 38.29 4.35 -4.02
CA HIS A 147 37.35 3.28 -3.69
C HIS A 147 35.91 3.62 -4.12
N GLY A 148 35.73 4.67 -4.92
CA GLY A 148 34.45 5.10 -5.48
C GLY A 148 33.63 6.04 -4.59
N PHE A 149 34.17 6.47 -3.43
CA PHE A 149 33.47 7.39 -2.53
C PHE A 149 33.62 8.86 -2.96
N LYS A 150 32.56 9.67 -2.78
CA LYS A 150 32.50 11.12 -3.08
C LYS A 150 31.63 11.88 -2.08
N THR A 151 31.63 13.22 -2.13
CA THR A 151 30.86 14.19 -1.29
C THR A 151 29.60 14.70 -1.99
N PHE A 152 28.45 14.77 -1.26
CA PHE A 152 27.13 14.79 -1.89
C PHE A 152 26.75 16.21 -2.23
N GLU A 153 26.21 16.42 -3.44
CA GLU A 153 25.68 17.71 -3.85
C GLU A 153 24.15 17.62 -3.95
N GLY A 154 23.45 18.18 -2.97
CA GLY A 154 21.98 18.29 -2.96
C GLY A 154 21.27 17.47 -1.90
N LEU A 155 19.98 17.16 -2.14
CA LEU A 155 19.15 16.32 -1.27
C LEU A 155 19.26 14.85 -1.69
N VAL A 156 19.33 13.95 -0.69
CA VAL A 156 19.45 12.51 -0.90
C VAL A 156 18.07 11.83 -1.00
N GLU A 157 17.98 10.76 -1.79
CA GLU A 157 16.75 9.95 -1.92
C GLU A 157 16.51 9.05 -0.70
N LEU A 158 15.29 8.52 -0.56
CA LEU A 158 14.87 7.71 0.59
C LEU A 158 15.82 6.53 0.89
N GLU A 159 16.30 5.82 -0.13
CA GLU A 159 17.20 4.69 0.07
C GLU A 159 18.55 5.12 0.66
N SER A 160 19.07 6.27 0.23
CA SER A 160 20.27 6.85 0.84
C SER A 160 20.02 7.27 2.30
N VAL A 161 18.85 7.84 2.59
CA VAL A 161 18.48 8.23 3.97
C VAL A 161 18.38 7.01 4.89
N LYS A 162 17.86 5.88 4.41
CA LYS A 162 17.80 4.63 5.20
C LYS A 162 19.20 4.18 5.62
N VAL A 163 20.16 4.14 4.70
CA VAL A 163 21.56 3.77 4.99
C VAL A 163 22.21 4.72 5.99
N ILE A 164 22.00 6.03 5.81
CA ILE A 164 22.51 7.07 6.72
C ILE A 164 21.94 6.87 8.13
N THR A 165 20.63 6.61 8.23
CA THR A 165 19.92 6.45 9.50
C THR A 165 20.30 5.16 10.20
N GLU A 166 20.52 4.07 9.46
CA GLU A 166 21.01 2.81 10.01
C GLU A 166 22.39 2.99 10.67
N LYS A 167 23.33 3.64 9.98
CA LYS A 167 24.66 3.95 10.56
C LYS A 167 24.53 4.86 11.78
N LEU A 168 23.68 5.88 11.74
CA LEU A 168 23.46 6.75 12.88
C LEU A 168 22.87 5.99 14.09
N ALA A 169 21.96 5.03 13.86
CA ALA A 169 21.43 4.17 14.91
C ALA A 169 22.51 3.27 15.53
N LYS A 170 23.38 2.66 14.70
CA LYS A 170 24.53 1.89 15.19
C LYS A 170 25.49 2.76 15.99
N PHE A 171 25.77 3.98 15.51
CA PHE A 171 26.62 4.95 16.21
C PHE A 171 26.07 5.28 17.61
N HIS A 172 24.77 5.59 17.71
CA HIS A 172 24.11 5.85 18.99
C HIS A 172 24.16 4.62 19.91
N ALA A 173 23.85 3.42 19.41
CA ALA A 173 23.89 2.19 20.19
C ALA A 173 25.30 1.90 20.74
N CYS A 174 26.33 1.98 19.89
CA CYS A 174 27.71 1.81 20.33
C CYS A 174 28.12 2.86 21.38
N SER A 175 27.66 4.12 21.24
CA SER A 175 27.96 5.16 22.22
C SER A 175 27.40 4.84 23.61
N MET A 176 26.21 4.26 23.68
CA MET A 176 25.59 3.84 24.95
C MET A 176 26.40 2.72 25.60
N ILE A 177 26.77 1.70 24.83
CA ILE A 177 27.55 0.55 25.32
C ILE A 177 28.96 0.98 25.76
N LEU A 178 29.59 1.90 25.03
CA LEU A 178 30.90 2.43 25.41
C LEU A 178 30.84 3.18 26.75
N GLU A 179 29.80 3.98 26.96
CA GLU A 179 29.58 4.69 28.22
C GLU A 179 29.31 3.70 29.36
N GLU A 180 28.49 2.66 29.15
CA GLU A 180 28.27 1.58 30.11
C GLU A 180 29.55 0.82 30.46
N ASN A 181 30.43 0.61 29.47
CA ASN A 181 31.73 -0.02 29.64
C ASN A 181 32.81 0.93 30.22
N GLY A 182 32.44 2.12 30.65
CA GLY A 182 33.32 3.07 31.33
C GLY A 182 34.22 3.90 30.40
N THR A 183 34.01 3.87 29.08
CA THR A 183 34.63 4.85 28.19
C THR A 183 33.96 6.19 28.41
N THR A 184 34.70 7.18 28.94
CA THR A 184 34.13 8.49 29.29
C THR A 184 33.79 9.30 28.04
N ILE A 185 32.52 9.27 27.62
CA ILE A 185 32.01 10.06 26.48
C ILE A 185 31.31 11.33 26.98
N GLN A 186 30.80 11.34 28.22
CA GLN A 186 30.14 12.50 28.85
C GLN A 186 30.93 13.82 28.80
N ASN A 187 32.25 13.78 28.70
CA ASN A 187 33.11 14.99 28.63
C ASN A 187 33.26 15.55 27.20
N MET A 188 32.67 14.91 26.20
CA MET A 188 32.66 15.37 24.80
C MET A 188 31.48 16.33 24.57
N THR A 189 31.53 17.51 25.19
CA THR A 189 30.42 18.50 25.17
C THR A 189 30.60 19.63 24.17
N GLY A 190 31.43 19.43 23.13
CA GLY A 190 31.74 20.45 22.14
C GLY A 190 30.54 20.79 21.26
N THR A 191 29.74 21.78 21.64
CA THR A 191 28.73 22.38 20.77
C THR A 191 28.97 23.88 20.65
N TYR A 192 28.85 24.41 19.44
CA TYR A 192 28.94 25.85 19.17
C TYR A 192 27.83 26.66 19.88
N PHE A 193 26.79 26.00 20.41
CA PHE A 193 25.73 26.62 21.20
C PHE A 193 26.05 26.78 22.68
N GLN A 194 27.20 26.27 23.16
CA GLN A 194 27.63 26.54 24.53
C GLN A 194 28.12 28.00 24.62
N PRO A 195 27.56 28.81 25.54
CA PRO A 195 28.02 30.17 25.73
C PRO A 195 29.46 30.15 26.28
N ILE A 196 30.40 30.70 25.52
CA ILE A 196 31.77 30.91 25.96
C ILE A 196 31.78 32.14 26.88
N PRO A 197 32.26 32.03 28.14
CA PRO A 197 32.36 33.17 29.04
C PRO A 197 33.10 34.33 28.36
N GLU A 198 32.59 35.55 28.49
CA GLU A 198 33.17 36.79 27.95
C GLU A 198 33.09 36.94 26.40
N LYS A 199 32.45 36.02 25.68
CA LYS A 199 32.14 36.13 24.24
C LYS A 199 30.63 36.13 23.95
N VAL A 200 30.25 36.62 22.77
CA VAL A 200 28.85 36.73 22.32
C VAL A 200 28.25 35.34 22.06
N ASN A 201 26.96 35.17 22.39
CA ASN A 201 26.22 33.91 22.13
C ASN A 201 26.09 33.67 20.63
N TYR A 202 26.65 32.55 20.15
CA TYR A 202 26.61 32.16 18.73
C TYR A 202 25.18 32.12 18.16
N CYS A 203 24.19 31.69 18.95
CA CYS A 203 22.80 31.66 18.51
C CYS A 203 22.26 33.07 18.23
N ASP A 204 22.56 34.02 19.10
CA ASP A 204 22.08 35.41 18.99
C ASP A 204 22.77 36.15 17.84
N GLU A 205 24.05 35.89 17.59
CA GLU A 205 24.84 36.61 16.58
C GLU A 205 24.73 36.02 15.18
N TYR A 206 24.60 34.70 15.04
CA TYR A 206 24.65 34.03 13.73
C TYR A 206 23.36 33.32 13.33
N VAL A 207 22.54 32.85 14.28
CA VAL A 207 21.32 32.08 13.96
C VAL A 207 20.08 32.96 13.94
N VAL A 208 19.86 33.77 14.97
CA VAL A 208 18.69 34.66 15.09
C VAL A 208 18.58 35.63 13.91
N PRO A 209 19.64 36.28 13.41
CA PRO A 209 19.54 37.15 12.24
C PRO A 209 19.05 36.41 10.98
N GLY A 210 19.47 35.15 10.79
CA GLY A 210 18.96 34.32 9.69
C GLY A 210 17.46 34.04 9.81
N VAL A 211 16.96 33.80 11.02
CA VAL A 211 15.53 33.62 11.28
C VAL A 211 14.76 34.92 11.03
N VAL A 212 15.31 36.08 11.39
CA VAL A 212 14.72 37.39 11.10
C VAL A 212 14.58 37.60 9.59
N LEU A 213 15.65 37.36 8.83
CA LEU A 213 15.62 37.46 7.36
C LEU A 213 14.59 36.51 6.75
N ALA A 214 14.49 35.28 7.26
CA ALA A 214 13.47 34.32 6.80
C ALA A 214 12.04 34.82 7.10
N ILE A 215 11.80 35.42 8.26
CA ILE A 215 10.49 36.01 8.60
C ILE A 215 10.17 37.18 7.67
N GLU A 216 11.14 38.04 7.37
CA GLU A 216 10.98 39.16 6.44
C GLU A 216 10.63 38.66 5.04
N GLU A 217 11.29 37.60 4.57
CA GLU A 217 11.02 36.99 3.26
C GLU A 217 9.63 36.34 3.22
N ILE A 218 9.28 35.50 4.20
CA ILE A 218 7.97 34.83 4.27
C ILE A 218 6.84 35.86 4.38
N GLN A 219 7.09 37.03 4.96
CA GLN A 219 6.12 38.12 5.02
C GLN A 219 5.78 38.69 3.64
N THR A 220 6.62 38.47 2.63
CA THR A 220 6.31 38.84 1.23
C THR A 220 5.45 37.79 0.52
N TRP A 221 5.33 36.58 1.07
CA TRP A 221 4.56 35.49 0.48
C TRP A 221 3.07 35.68 0.79
N GLY A 222 2.23 35.74 -0.25
CA GLY A 222 0.78 35.89 -0.09
C GLY A 222 0.17 34.72 0.69
N GLY A 223 -0.70 35.01 1.66
CA GLY A 223 -1.40 34.00 2.47
C GLY A 223 -0.61 33.44 3.66
N CYS A 224 0.59 33.97 3.96
CA CYS A 224 1.45 33.52 5.06
C CYS A 224 1.39 34.41 6.31
N GLU A 225 0.45 35.36 6.38
CA GLU A 225 0.40 36.37 7.46
C GLU A 225 0.28 35.73 8.85
N GLU A 226 -0.51 34.67 8.97
CA GLU A 226 -0.67 33.93 10.23
C GLU A 226 0.61 33.17 10.62
N ILE A 227 1.34 32.64 9.64
CA ILE A 227 2.61 31.95 9.84
C ILE A 227 3.66 32.95 10.36
N VAL A 228 3.75 34.12 9.73
CA VAL A 228 4.65 35.21 10.16
C VAL A 228 4.37 35.63 11.60
N LEU A 229 3.10 35.77 11.98
CA LEU A 229 2.72 36.12 13.34
C LEU A 229 3.17 35.05 14.35
N LYS A 230 3.01 33.77 14.01
CA LYS A 230 3.48 32.64 14.84
C LYS A 230 5.00 32.62 14.97
N LEU A 231 5.73 32.81 13.86
CA LEU A 231 7.20 32.84 13.86
C LEU A 231 7.76 33.98 14.72
N LYS A 232 7.20 35.19 14.60
CA LYS A 232 7.59 36.34 15.43
C LYS A 232 7.41 36.07 16.92
N LYS A 233 6.31 35.40 17.30
CA LYS A 233 6.06 35.00 18.68
C LYS A 233 7.05 33.94 19.18
N CYS A 234 7.38 32.95 18.36
CA CYS A 234 8.37 31.93 18.72
C CYS A 234 9.78 32.54 18.91
N MET A 235 10.13 33.55 18.12
CA MET A 235 11.43 34.22 18.13
C MET A 235 11.79 34.80 19.51
N GLU A 236 10.81 35.28 20.28
CA GLU A 236 11.01 35.83 21.63
C GLU A 236 11.69 34.84 22.59
N THR A 237 11.50 33.54 22.37
CA THR A 237 12.05 32.48 23.22
C THR A 237 13.04 31.57 22.50
N PHE A 238 13.30 31.80 21.20
CA PHE A 238 13.99 30.85 20.34
C PHE A 238 15.42 30.56 20.80
N SER A 239 16.24 31.60 21.00
CA SER A 239 17.64 31.45 21.41
C SER A 239 17.75 30.71 22.75
N ASN A 240 16.97 31.13 23.75
CA ASN A 240 16.91 30.47 25.06
C ASN A 240 16.51 29.00 24.94
N GLN A 241 15.53 28.67 24.10
CA GLN A 241 15.12 27.27 23.89
C GLN A 241 16.21 26.43 23.22
N ILE A 242 16.87 26.95 22.18
CA ILE A 242 17.95 26.24 21.48
C ILE A 242 19.15 26.00 22.40
N VAL A 243 19.60 27.04 23.12
CA VAL A 243 20.68 26.92 24.09
C VAL A 243 20.32 25.89 25.15
N LYS A 244 19.11 25.98 25.71
CA LYS A 244 18.63 25.06 26.73
C LYS A 244 18.60 23.61 26.23
N ILE A 245 18.13 23.35 25.00
CA ILE A 245 18.12 22.01 24.39
C ILE A 245 19.54 21.41 24.25
N HIS A 246 20.54 22.24 23.94
CA HIS A 246 21.93 21.78 23.74
C HIS A 246 22.76 21.73 25.02
N THR A 247 22.33 22.40 26.09
CA THR A 247 23.12 22.53 27.33
C THR A 247 22.50 21.80 28.52
N GLU A 248 21.18 21.62 28.56
CA GLU A 248 20.49 20.94 29.65
C GLU A 248 20.03 19.54 29.23
N PRO A 249 20.22 18.51 30.08
CA PRO A 249 19.66 17.20 29.80
C PRO A 249 18.13 17.25 29.85
N HIS A 250 17.49 16.82 28.76
CA HIS A 250 16.04 16.82 28.60
C HIS A 250 15.52 15.48 28.10
N GLY A 251 14.32 15.11 28.56
CA GLY A 251 13.59 13.94 28.08
C GLY A 251 13.73 12.69 28.94
N LYS A 252 13.00 11.63 28.55
CA LYS A 252 12.97 10.32 29.22
C LYS A 252 13.91 9.29 28.55
N PHE A 253 14.69 9.71 27.55
CA PHE A 253 15.59 8.83 26.80
C PHE A 253 17.00 8.82 27.42
N ASN A 254 17.73 7.73 27.19
CA ASN A 254 19.14 7.62 27.57
C ASN A 254 20.00 8.61 26.78
N LYS A 255 21.09 9.08 27.39
CA LYS A 255 22.05 9.97 26.72
C LYS A 255 22.86 9.18 25.70
N VAL A 256 23.05 9.75 24.51
CA VAL A 256 23.86 9.18 23.41
C VAL A 256 24.84 10.24 22.91
N LEU A 257 25.94 9.80 22.29
CA LEU A 257 26.84 10.71 21.58
C LEU A 257 26.19 11.11 20.25
N ASN A 258 26.09 12.40 19.97
CA ASN A 258 25.62 12.92 18.69
C ASN A 258 26.82 13.37 17.84
N HIS A 259 26.71 13.32 16.51
CA HIS A 259 27.75 13.84 15.60
C HIS A 259 27.95 15.37 15.74
N GLY A 260 26.94 16.12 16.20
CA GLY A 260 27.04 17.57 16.46
C GLY A 260 26.96 18.47 15.22
N ASP A 261 27.36 17.97 14.05
CA ASP A 261 27.26 18.66 12.75
C ASP A 261 26.90 17.68 11.61
N PHE A 262 25.72 17.06 11.71
CA PHE A 262 25.31 15.96 10.82
C PHE A 262 24.55 16.48 9.59
N HIS A 263 25.25 16.64 8.48
CA HIS A 263 24.68 17.09 7.20
C HIS A 263 25.36 16.42 6.00
N PHE A 264 24.72 16.48 4.82
CA PHE A 264 25.16 15.76 3.62
C PHE A 264 26.61 16.05 3.17
N LYS A 265 27.14 17.26 3.42
CA LYS A 265 28.55 17.58 3.12
C LYS A 265 29.58 16.84 4.00
N ASN A 266 29.16 16.31 5.15
CA ASN A 266 30.01 15.54 6.07
C ASN A 266 29.85 14.03 5.85
N LEU A 267 29.24 13.60 4.73
CA LEU A 267 29.01 12.19 4.39
C LEU A 267 29.73 11.83 3.09
N LEU A 268 30.37 10.67 3.06
CA LEU A 268 30.95 10.06 1.86
C LEU A 268 30.06 8.91 1.36
N TYR A 269 29.79 8.85 0.05
CA TYR A 269 28.95 7.82 -0.59
C TYR A 269 29.60 7.27 -1.86
N ARG A 270 29.31 6.01 -2.18
CA ARG A 270 29.80 5.27 -3.35
C ARG A 270 28.61 4.77 -4.17
N ASN A 271 28.62 4.97 -5.49
CA ASN A 271 27.57 4.51 -6.41
C ASN A 271 28.05 3.33 -7.27
N GLU A 272 27.26 2.27 -7.39
CA GLU A 272 27.40 1.21 -8.40
C GLU A 272 26.18 1.26 -9.32
N GLY A 273 26.29 1.93 -10.48
CA GLY A 273 25.21 2.04 -11.47
C GLY A 273 23.94 2.77 -10.98
N THR A 274 23.90 4.11 -11.06
CA THR A 274 22.76 4.99 -10.68
C THR A 274 22.09 4.78 -9.31
N LYS A 275 22.47 3.77 -8.53
CA LYS A 275 22.15 3.55 -7.12
C LYS A 275 23.43 3.19 -6.35
N ALA A 276 23.37 3.33 -5.03
CA ALA A 276 24.49 3.07 -4.12
C ALA A 276 24.28 1.72 -3.46
N ASP A 277 24.96 0.68 -3.94
CA ASP A 277 24.84 -0.69 -3.45
C ASP A 277 26.23 -1.28 -3.20
N ASP A 278 26.67 -1.40 -1.94
CA ASP A 278 26.99 -2.76 -1.45
C ASP A 278 27.51 -2.76 0.00
N ILE A 279 26.89 -3.60 0.84
CA ILE A 279 27.16 -5.05 0.74
C ILE A 279 25.84 -5.87 0.64
N LEU A 280 25.58 -6.44 -0.54
CA LEU A 280 24.96 -7.73 -0.90
C LEU A 280 23.86 -8.36 -0.01
N LEU A 281 22.60 -8.36 -0.50
CA LEU A 281 21.94 -9.53 -1.13
C LEU A 281 20.51 -9.17 -1.56
N ILE A 282 20.13 -9.69 -2.73
CA ILE A 282 18.88 -9.48 -3.44
C ILE A 282 17.86 -10.53 -2.96
N ASP A 283 16.66 -10.10 -2.53
CA ASP A 283 15.54 -11.00 -2.28
C ASP A 283 14.76 -11.25 -3.59
N PHE A 284 14.75 -12.51 -4.04
CA PHE A 284 13.78 -13.04 -5.01
C PHE A 284 12.97 -14.17 -4.35
N HIS A 285 11.82 -14.51 -4.95
CA HIS A 285 10.90 -15.55 -4.47
C HIS A 285 11.53 -16.96 -4.51
N LYS A 286 11.25 -17.79 -3.50
CA LYS A 286 11.97 -19.05 -3.20
C LYS A 286 11.85 -20.16 -4.25
N ASP A 287 10.85 -20.10 -5.14
CA ASP A 287 10.59 -21.16 -6.14
C ASP A 287 11.07 -20.79 -7.55
N GLU A 288 11.54 -19.55 -7.75
CA GLU A 288 12.09 -19.04 -9.02
C GLU A 288 13.63 -18.84 -8.95
N LEU A 289 14.21 -19.12 -7.79
CA LEU A 289 15.63 -18.93 -7.48
C LEU A 289 16.48 -20.17 -7.74
N ILE A 290 15.88 -21.35 -7.77
CA ILE A 290 16.59 -22.63 -7.85
C ILE A 290 16.24 -23.31 -9.17
N LEU A 291 17.17 -23.23 -10.12
CA LEU A 291 17.09 -23.96 -11.36
C LEU A 291 17.08 -25.49 -11.06
N PRO A 292 16.23 -26.30 -11.70
CA PRO A 292 16.24 -27.76 -11.56
C PRO A 292 17.65 -28.34 -11.77
N GLU A 293 18.08 -29.31 -10.95
CA GLU A 293 19.46 -29.86 -10.99
C GLU A 293 19.89 -30.38 -12.37
N TRP A 294 18.93 -30.84 -13.19
CA TRP A 294 19.17 -31.32 -14.54
C TRP A 294 19.44 -30.21 -15.56
N LEU A 295 19.08 -28.95 -15.27
CA LEU A 295 19.36 -27.76 -16.11
C LEU A 295 20.76 -27.17 -15.84
N ASN A 296 21.78 -28.01 -15.80
CA ASN A 296 23.15 -27.60 -15.49
C ASN A 296 23.96 -27.15 -16.73
N LYS A 297 25.23 -26.78 -16.54
CA LYS A 297 26.13 -26.35 -17.63
C LYS A 297 26.25 -27.39 -18.75
N GLU A 298 26.30 -28.69 -18.44
CA GLU A 298 26.41 -29.75 -19.44
C GLU A 298 25.16 -29.79 -20.35
N TYR A 299 23.98 -29.60 -19.75
CA TYR A 299 22.74 -29.52 -20.51
C TYR A 299 22.76 -28.32 -21.48
N PHE A 300 23.13 -27.13 -21.01
CA PHE A 300 23.21 -25.94 -21.86
C PHE A 300 24.31 -26.02 -22.92
N GLU A 301 25.43 -26.71 -22.66
CA GLU A 301 26.43 -26.99 -23.68
C GLU A 301 25.86 -27.84 -24.82
N ASN A 302 25.03 -28.84 -24.50
CA ASN A 302 24.36 -29.67 -25.51
C ASN A 302 23.32 -28.86 -26.31
N VAL A 303 22.54 -28.00 -25.63
CA VAL A 303 21.62 -27.07 -26.28
C VAL A 303 22.36 -26.14 -27.25
N LEU A 304 23.45 -25.51 -26.80
CA LEU A 304 24.25 -24.58 -27.61
C LEU A 304 24.96 -25.29 -28.77
N LYS A 305 25.50 -26.50 -28.59
CA LYS A 305 26.08 -27.30 -29.68
C LYS A 305 25.07 -27.53 -30.80
N SER A 306 23.84 -27.88 -30.44
CA SER A 306 22.75 -28.09 -31.41
C SER A 306 22.35 -26.79 -32.11
N TYR A 307 22.15 -25.70 -31.34
CA TYR A 307 21.69 -24.42 -31.86
C TYR A 307 22.73 -23.72 -32.75
N LYS A 308 23.97 -23.60 -32.28
CA LYS A 308 25.07 -22.93 -33.00
C LYS A 308 25.71 -23.81 -34.08
N LYS A 309 25.45 -25.12 -34.05
CA LYS A 309 26.07 -26.12 -34.94
C LYS A 309 27.61 -26.15 -34.82
N CYS A 310 28.13 -25.95 -33.61
CA CYS A 310 29.57 -26.04 -33.30
C CYS A 310 29.95 -27.46 -32.86
N GLU A 311 31.21 -27.86 -33.09
CA GLU A 311 31.71 -29.17 -32.65
C GLU A 311 32.01 -29.17 -31.14
N THR A 312 32.50 -28.04 -30.62
CA THR A 312 32.78 -27.86 -29.19
C THR A 312 32.18 -26.56 -28.67
N VAL A 313 31.58 -26.63 -27.48
CA VAL A 313 31.09 -25.46 -26.74
C VAL A 313 31.58 -25.61 -25.30
N LYS A 314 32.14 -24.54 -24.76
CA LYS A 314 32.51 -24.45 -23.34
C LYS A 314 31.84 -23.26 -22.70
N ILE A 315 30.99 -23.50 -21.70
CA ILE A 315 30.35 -22.42 -20.94
C ILE A 315 31.36 -21.86 -19.92
N ILE A 316 31.66 -20.57 -20.05
CA ILE A 316 32.50 -19.81 -19.13
C ILE A 316 31.65 -19.40 -17.93
N ASP A 317 30.49 -18.79 -18.19
CA ASP A 317 29.60 -18.27 -17.16
C ASP A 317 28.13 -18.57 -17.46
N LEU A 318 27.37 -18.87 -16.41
CA LEU A 318 25.94 -19.19 -16.45
C LEU A 318 25.27 -18.43 -15.30
N ILE A 319 24.55 -17.38 -15.64
CA ILE A 319 23.80 -16.56 -14.68
C ILE A 319 22.32 -16.77 -14.93
N THR A 320 21.57 -17.10 -13.89
CA THR A 320 20.12 -17.32 -13.96
C THR A 320 19.38 -16.33 -13.07
N SER A 321 18.21 -15.89 -13.51
CA SER A 321 17.28 -15.08 -12.72
C SER A 321 15.85 -15.54 -13.01
N PRO A 322 14.86 -15.15 -12.19
CA PRO A 322 13.46 -15.30 -12.56
C PRO A 322 13.16 -14.69 -13.93
N GLY A 323 12.29 -15.35 -14.70
CA GLY A 323 11.94 -14.95 -16.07
C GLY A 323 11.01 -13.73 -16.14
N THR A 324 10.25 -13.48 -15.07
CA THR A 324 9.14 -12.53 -14.94
C THR A 324 8.95 -12.07 -13.49
N ALA A 325 8.01 -11.15 -13.24
CA ALA A 325 7.69 -10.71 -11.89
C ALA A 325 6.84 -11.74 -11.13
N PRO A 326 6.87 -11.76 -9.78
CA PRO A 326 6.04 -12.67 -8.99
C PRO A 326 4.55 -12.54 -9.33
N GLY A 327 3.88 -13.67 -9.58
CA GLY A 327 2.42 -13.72 -9.87
C GLY A 327 2.03 -13.65 -11.35
N GLU A 328 2.98 -13.57 -12.29
CA GLU A 328 2.68 -13.44 -13.72
C GLU A 328 2.41 -14.78 -14.45
N HIS A 329 2.54 -15.94 -13.79
CA HIS A 329 2.43 -17.25 -14.44
C HIS A 329 1.55 -18.26 -13.70
N PHE A 330 0.50 -18.76 -14.37
CA PHE A 330 -0.49 -19.68 -13.79
C PHE A 330 -0.16 -21.17 -13.99
N ALA A 331 0.52 -21.53 -15.10
CA ALA A 331 0.63 -22.91 -15.60
C ALA A 331 2.07 -23.40 -15.89
N SER A 332 3.10 -22.58 -15.69
CA SER A 332 4.51 -22.93 -15.98
C SER A 332 5.49 -22.10 -15.14
N ILE A 333 6.69 -22.63 -14.91
CA ILE A 333 7.81 -21.90 -14.31
C ILE A 333 8.68 -21.32 -15.44
N MET A 334 9.07 -20.04 -15.30
CA MET A 334 9.92 -19.35 -16.28
C MET A 334 11.24 -18.84 -15.68
N PHE A 335 12.36 -19.13 -16.36
CA PHE A 335 13.69 -18.67 -15.98
C PHE A 335 14.31 -17.82 -17.08
N ARG A 336 15.03 -16.75 -16.72
CA ARG A 336 15.93 -16.03 -17.63
C ARG A 336 17.35 -16.53 -17.42
N VAL A 337 18.01 -16.88 -18.52
CA VAL A 337 19.35 -17.48 -18.52
C VAL A 337 20.29 -16.65 -19.39
N ASN A 338 21.36 -16.14 -18.78
CA ASN A 338 22.45 -15.44 -19.45
C ASN A 338 23.67 -16.36 -19.50
N LEU A 339 24.15 -16.64 -20.71
CA LEU A 339 25.27 -17.56 -20.97
C LEU A 339 26.43 -16.82 -21.62
N THR A 340 27.63 -17.01 -21.07
CA THR A 340 28.90 -16.64 -21.69
C THR A 340 29.65 -17.91 -22.07
N TYR A 341 30.01 -18.09 -23.34
CA TYR A 341 30.60 -19.33 -23.84
C TYR A 341 31.56 -19.10 -25.01
N GLN A 342 32.38 -20.11 -25.28
CA GLN A 342 33.24 -20.19 -26.47
C GLN A 342 32.75 -21.32 -27.39
N CYS A 343 32.64 -21.03 -28.68
CA CYS A 343 32.32 -22.00 -29.74
C CYS A 343 33.58 -22.30 -30.54
N ASP A 344 33.92 -23.58 -30.68
CA ASP A 344 35.13 -24.05 -31.36
C ASP A 344 36.42 -23.41 -30.81
N VAL A 345 37.57 -23.55 -31.49
CA VAL A 345 38.87 -23.04 -31.01
C VAL A 345 39.02 -21.51 -31.19
N ASN A 346 37.92 -20.77 -31.30
CA ASN A 346 37.96 -19.31 -31.38
C ASN A 346 38.14 -18.72 -29.98
N GLU A 347 39.14 -17.83 -29.83
CA GLU A 347 39.48 -17.18 -28.54
C GLU A 347 38.44 -16.14 -28.08
N ASN A 348 37.40 -15.84 -28.87
CA ASN A 348 36.42 -14.80 -28.55
C ASN A 348 35.25 -15.35 -27.72
N GLU A 349 34.95 -14.69 -26.61
CA GLU A 349 33.79 -15.00 -25.77
C GLU A 349 32.50 -14.47 -26.42
N GLU A 350 31.49 -15.33 -26.54
CA GLU A 350 30.14 -14.97 -26.98
C GLU A 350 29.18 -14.91 -25.79
N GLN A 351 28.18 -14.01 -25.87
CA GLN A 351 27.11 -13.91 -24.88
C GLN A 351 25.74 -14.17 -25.53
N SER A 352 24.86 -14.88 -24.84
CA SER A 352 23.48 -15.12 -25.28
C SER A 352 22.50 -15.12 -24.11
N LYS A 353 21.29 -14.62 -24.35
CA LYS A 353 20.22 -14.50 -23.34
C LYS A 353 18.98 -15.27 -23.79
N PHE A 354 18.45 -16.09 -22.90
CA PHE A 354 17.35 -17.01 -23.17
C PHE A 354 16.25 -16.92 -22.11
N ILE A 355 15.03 -17.26 -22.51
CA ILE A 355 13.87 -17.46 -21.64
C ILE A 355 13.50 -18.93 -21.70
N LEU A 356 13.45 -19.59 -20.54
CA LEU A 356 13.09 -20.99 -20.40
C LEU A 356 11.69 -21.09 -19.81
N LYS A 357 10.85 -21.95 -20.36
CA LYS A 357 9.51 -22.30 -19.85
C LYS A 357 9.45 -23.80 -19.63
N THR A 358 9.12 -24.24 -18.41
CA THR A 358 8.99 -25.66 -18.04
C THR A 358 7.83 -25.89 -17.05
N VAL A 359 7.46 -27.14 -16.82
CA VAL A 359 6.39 -27.51 -15.89
C VAL A 359 6.89 -27.48 -14.43
N PRO A 360 6.02 -27.18 -13.43
CA PRO A 360 6.40 -27.20 -12.02
C PRO A 360 6.86 -28.58 -11.53
N ILE A 361 7.76 -28.61 -10.53
CA ILE A 361 8.35 -29.84 -9.96
C ILE A 361 7.53 -30.42 -8.79
N GLU A 362 6.76 -29.60 -8.07
CA GLU A 362 5.98 -30.06 -6.91
C GLU A 362 4.64 -30.72 -7.29
N GLU A 363 4.26 -31.79 -6.57
CA GLU A 363 2.97 -32.46 -6.69
C GLU A 363 1.84 -31.57 -6.12
N GLY A 364 0.75 -31.37 -6.88
CA GLY A 364 -0.41 -30.57 -6.45
C GLY A 364 -1.50 -30.45 -7.52
N VAL A 365 -2.61 -29.77 -7.17
CA VAL A 365 -3.82 -29.61 -8.01
C VAL A 365 -3.51 -29.02 -9.40
N LYS A 366 -2.52 -28.10 -9.49
CA LYS A 366 -2.02 -27.53 -10.76
C LYS A 366 -1.40 -28.59 -11.67
N MET A 367 -0.66 -29.56 -11.12
CA MET A 367 0.00 -30.62 -11.89
C MET A 367 -1.03 -31.64 -12.40
N ASP A 368 -2.07 -31.93 -11.62
CA ASP A 368 -3.17 -32.82 -12.03
C ASP A 368 -4.10 -32.17 -13.08
N PHE A 369 -4.29 -30.85 -13.05
CA PHE A 369 -4.96 -30.11 -14.13
C PHE A 369 -4.13 -30.10 -15.44
N LEU A 370 -2.80 -29.95 -15.34
CA LEU A 370 -1.90 -29.89 -16.49
C LEU A 370 -1.64 -31.26 -17.15
N LYS A 371 -1.63 -32.36 -16.39
CA LYS A 371 -1.48 -33.73 -16.91
C LYS A 371 -2.55 -34.14 -17.92
N ASP A 372 -3.77 -33.65 -17.72
CA ASP A 372 -4.93 -33.94 -18.59
C ASP A 372 -5.11 -32.90 -19.73
N SER A 373 -4.24 -31.88 -19.79
CA SER A 373 -4.32 -30.75 -20.74
C SER A 373 -3.47 -30.93 -22.00
N THR A 374 -3.94 -30.40 -23.13
CA THR A 374 -3.19 -30.34 -24.40
C THR A 374 -2.36 -29.06 -24.56
N ALA A 375 -2.32 -28.19 -23.56
CA ALA A 375 -1.69 -26.87 -23.60
C ALA A 375 -0.20 -26.91 -23.99
N PHE A 376 0.63 -27.62 -23.23
CA PHE A 376 2.08 -27.66 -23.47
C PHE A 376 2.45 -28.35 -24.81
N PRO A 377 1.84 -29.51 -25.18
CA PRO A 377 2.04 -30.10 -26.50
C PRO A 377 1.63 -29.17 -27.67
N THR A 378 0.55 -28.39 -27.49
CA THR A 378 0.10 -27.41 -28.48
C THR A 378 1.14 -26.32 -28.67
N GLU A 379 1.66 -25.75 -27.57
CA GLU A 379 2.68 -24.71 -27.60
C GLU A 379 4.01 -25.19 -28.23
N MET A 380 4.49 -26.39 -27.90
CA MET A 380 5.69 -26.99 -28.52
C MET A 380 5.52 -27.19 -30.02
N ARG A 381 4.32 -27.60 -30.47
CA ARG A 381 4.04 -27.75 -31.89
C ARG A 381 4.01 -26.40 -32.62
N MET A 382 3.48 -25.37 -31.96
CA MET A 382 3.45 -24.01 -32.51
C MET A 382 4.85 -23.47 -32.76
N TYR A 383 5.73 -23.51 -31.76
CA TYR A 383 7.10 -23.04 -31.89
C TYR A 383 7.97 -23.94 -32.79
N GLY A 384 7.83 -25.27 -32.68
CA GLY A 384 8.71 -26.21 -33.37
C GLY A 384 8.35 -26.50 -34.83
N GLU A 385 7.07 -26.38 -35.20
CA GLU A 385 6.59 -26.78 -36.53
C GLU A 385 5.86 -25.64 -37.27
N ILE A 386 4.87 -25.01 -36.62
CA ILE A 386 3.88 -24.18 -37.32
C ILE A 386 4.41 -22.77 -37.60
N LEU A 387 4.87 -22.06 -36.57
CA LEU A 387 5.38 -20.68 -36.69
C LEU A 387 6.55 -20.58 -37.67
N PRO A 388 7.55 -21.48 -37.67
CA PRO A 388 8.62 -21.46 -38.67
C PRO A 388 8.11 -21.63 -40.11
N LYS A 389 7.11 -22.51 -40.33
CA LYS A 389 6.49 -22.67 -41.65
C LYS A 389 5.73 -21.41 -42.07
N MET A 390 5.00 -20.76 -41.15
CA MET A 390 4.30 -19.50 -41.43
C MET A 390 5.27 -18.37 -41.78
N GLN A 391 6.35 -18.20 -41.01
CA GLN A 391 7.39 -17.20 -41.28
C GLN A 391 8.06 -17.46 -42.63
N LYS A 392 8.35 -18.73 -42.97
CA LYS A 392 8.91 -19.10 -44.27
C LYS A 392 7.98 -18.70 -45.43
N LEU A 393 6.67 -18.94 -45.31
CA LEU A 393 5.71 -18.56 -46.35
C LEU A 393 5.73 -17.06 -46.64
N LEU A 394 5.81 -16.23 -45.59
CA LEU A 394 5.90 -14.77 -45.73
C LEU A 394 7.26 -14.34 -46.31
N HIS A 395 8.35 -14.92 -45.81
CA HIS A 395 9.68 -14.62 -46.29
C HIS A 395 9.85 -14.94 -47.78
N ASP A 396 9.29 -16.06 -48.26
CA ASP A 396 9.34 -16.47 -49.68
C ASP A 396 8.62 -15.47 -50.62
N VAL A 397 7.74 -14.62 -50.09
CA VAL A 397 7.07 -13.53 -50.82
C VAL A 397 7.62 -12.14 -50.48
N GLY A 398 8.74 -12.07 -49.75
CA GLY A 398 9.42 -10.84 -49.38
C GLY A 398 8.84 -10.09 -48.17
N ASP A 399 7.92 -10.72 -47.42
CA ASP A 399 7.40 -10.18 -46.15
C ASP A 399 8.25 -10.72 -44.98
N THR A 400 8.85 -9.81 -44.22
CA THR A 400 9.80 -10.11 -43.13
C THR A 400 9.13 -10.20 -41.76
N THR A 401 7.80 -10.32 -41.71
CA THR A 401 7.03 -10.39 -40.46
C THR A 401 7.48 -11.56 -39.58
N ILE A 402 7.83 -11.24 -38.34
CA ILE A 402 8.11 -12.20 -37.26
C ILE A 402 6.90 -12.25 -36.33
N PHE A 403 6.39 -13.45 -36.05
CA PHE A 403 5.20 -13.65 -35.21
C PHE A 403 5.52 -13.79 -33.72
N ALA A 404 6.59 -14.49 -33.37
CA ALA A 404 6.92 -14.86 -32.00
C ALA A 404 8.45 -14.89 -31.80
N PRO A 405 8.96 -14.95 -30.55
CA PRO A 405 10.36 -15.18 -30.26
C PRO A 405 10.90 -16.45 -30.94
N GLU A 406 12.19 -16.43 -31.28
CA GLU A 406 12.88 -17.55 -31.89
C GLU A 406 12.97 -18.73 -30.91
N LEU A 407 12.54 -19.92 -31.35
CA LEU A 407 12.76 -21.17 -30.63
C LEU A 407 14.23 -21.57 -30.73
N ILE A 408 14.90 -21.66 -29.58
CA ILE A 408 16.28 -22.11 -29.47
C ILE A 408 16.33 -23.63 -29.34
N PHE A 409 15.48 -24.18 -28.46
CA PHE A 409 15.45 -25.60 -28.15
C PHE A 409 14.13 -26.01 -27.51
N GLN A 410 13.72 -27.26 -27.70
CA GLN A 410 12.62 -27.88 -26.97
C GLN A 410 12.89 -29.37 -26.76
N SER A 411 12.45 -29.91 -25.62
CA SER A 411 12.57 -31.34 -25.30
C SER A 411 11.41 -31.78 -24.42
N ASN A 412 11.13 -33.08 -24.41
CA ASN A 412 10.25 -33.73 -23.43
C ASN A 412 11.03 -34.54 -22.39
N ASP A 413 12.36 -34.62 -22.51
CA ASP A 413 13.26 -35.42 -21.69
C ASP A 413 14.29 -34.49 -21.01
N PRO A 414 14.45 -34.52 -19.67
CA PRO A 414 13.71 -35.35 -18.68
C PRO A 414 12.30 -34.84 -18.36
N ALA A 415 11.97 -33.61 -18.76
CA ALA A 415 10.67 -32.99 -18.61
C ALA A 415 10.37 -32.07 -19.81
N PRO A 416 9.09 -31.72 -20.07
CA PRO A 416 8.73 -30.76 -21.09
C PRO A 416 9.38 -29.39 -20.85
N ILE A 417 10.13 -28.90 -21.84
CA ILE A 417 10.82 -27.60 -21.81
C ILE A 417 10.80 -26.91 -23.17
N ILE A 418 10.61 -25.59 -23.16
CA ILE A 418 10.74 -24.69 -24.30
C ILE A 418 11.77 -23.62 -23.95
N ILE A 419 12.78 -23.44 -24.78
CA ILE A 419 13.83 -22.42 -24.64
C ILE A 419 13.68 -21.43 -25.80
N LEU A 420 13.38 -20.17 -25.48
CA LEU A 420 13.17 -19.08 -26.42
C LEU A 420 14.27 -18.04 -26.30
N LYS A 421 14.52 -17.30 -27.38
CA LYS A 421 15.42 -16.14 -27.36
C LYS A 421 14.84 -15.00 -26.51
N ASP A 422 15.68 -14.40 -25.67
CA ASP A 422 15.27 -13.19 -24.93
C ASP A 422 15.22 -11.99 -25.89
N MET A 423 14.02 -11.42 -26.06
CA MET A 423 13.77 -10.28 -26.93
C MET A 423 13.92 -8.93 -26.21
N THR A 424 14.13 -8.92 -24.89
CA THR A 424 14.34 -7.70 -24.09
C THR A 424 15.50 -6.83 -24.62
N PRO A 425 16.67 -7.40 -25.01
CA PRO A 425 17.76 -6.60 -25.59
C PRO A 425 17.42 -5.92 -26.92
N HIS A 426 16.37 -6.39 -27.61
CA HIS A 426 15.89 -5.82 -28.87
C HIS A 426 14.76 -4.79 -28.66
N GLY A 427 14.54 -4.35 -27.42
CA GLY A 427 13.57 -3.33 -27.06
C GLY A 427 12.13 -3.83 -26.87
N TYR A 428 11.91 -5.15 -26.89
CA TYR A 428 10.58 -5.72 -26.67
C TYR A 428 10.26 -5.85 -25.18
N LYS A 429 9.04 -5.45 -24.77
CA LYS A 429 8.55 -5.50 -23.38
C LYS A 429 7.03 -5.79 -23.33
N THR A 430 6.54 -6.30 -22.21
CA THR A 430 5.10 -6.41 -21.92
C THR A 430 4.51 -5.03 -21.58
N TYR A 431 3.22 -4.82 -21.87
CA TYR A 431 2.48 -3.60 -21.55
C TYR A 431 1.51 -3.86 -20.38
N GLU A 432 1.29 -2.86 -19.52
CA GLU A 432 0.39 -3.00 -18.35
C GLU A 432 -1.04 -2.48 -18.58
N ILE A 433 -1.35 -1.80 -19.71
CA ILE A 433 -2.65 -1.12 -19.93
C ILE A 433 -3.12 -1.21 -21.40
N SER A 434 -4.45 -1.09 -21.62
CA SER A 434 -5.16 -1.12 -22.91
C SER A 434 -4.59 -0.17 -23.98
N VAL A 435 -4.61 -0.62 -25.24
CA VAL A 435 -3.94 0.03 -26.38
C VAL A 435 -4.92 0.89 -27.21
N GLU A 436 -4.47 2.07 -27.62
CA GLU A 436 -5.23 2.95 -28.54
C GLU A 436 -5.22 2.43 -29.99
N LEU A 437 -6.13 2.96 -30.82
CA LEU A 437 -6.42 2.44 -32.18
C LEU A 437 -5.18 2.12 -33.03
N GLU A 438 -4.18 2.99 -33.00
CA GLU A 438 -2.99 2.85 -33.82
C GLU A 438 -2.09 1.69 -33.40
N GLY A 439 -2.03 1.36 -32.11
CA GLY A 439 -1.34 0.15 -31.64
C GLY A 439 -2.19 -1.10 -31.88
N VAL A 440 -3.51 -1.02 -31.73
CA VAL A 440 -4.44 -2.11 -32.07
C VAL A 440 -4.31 -2.53 -33.54
N LYS A 441 -4.12 -1.59 -34.46
CA LYS A 441 -3.85 -1.89 -35.88
C LYS A 441 -2.59 -2.72 -36.08
N VAL A 442 -1.48 -2.43 -35.38
CA VAL A 442 -0.23 -3.20 -35.50
C VAL A 442 -0.45 -4.68 -35.13
N ILE A 443 -1.20 -4.92 -34.05
CA ILE A 443 -1.54 -6.26 -33.58
C ILE A 443 -2.51 -6.95 -34.56
N THR A 444 -3.52 -6.21 -35.02
CA THR A 444 -4.49 -6.69 -36.00
C THR A 444 -3.83 -7.11 -37.30
N GLU A 445 -2.80 -6.37 -37.75
CA GLU A 445 -2.01 -6.75 -38.92
C GLU A 445 -1.31 -8.10 -38.71
N LYS A 446 -0.68 -8.28 -37.55
CA LYS A 446 0.02 -9.51 -37.18
C LYS A 446 -0.94 -10.71 -37.14
N VAL A 447 -2.09 -10.58 -36.49
CA VAL A 447 -3.12 -11.62 -36.40
C VAL A 447 -3.71 -11.95 -37.77
N ALA A 448 -3.97 -10.95 -38.61
CA ALA A 448 -4.46 -11.17 -39.97
C ALA A 448 -3.45 -11.93 -40.85
N LYS A 449 -2.16 -11.62 -40.75
CA LYS A 449 -1.10 -12.37 -41.46
C LYS A 449 -0.98 -13.79 -40.92
N PHE A 450 -1.03 -13.97 -39.61
CA PHE A 450 -1.01 -15.29 -38.95
C PHE A 450 -2.15 -16.18 -39.46
N HIS A 451 -3.38 -15.64 -39.50
CA HIS A 451 -4.55 -16.31 -40.05
C HIS A 451 -4.42 -16.61 -41.55
N ALA A 452 -3.89 -15.68 -42.36
CA ALA A 452 -3.63 -15.92 -43.78
C ALA A 452 -2.66 -17.08 -44.00
N CYS A 453 -1.56 -17.11 -43.26
CA CYS A 453 -0.57 -18.20 -43.31
C CYS A 453 -1.20 -19.53 -42.91
N SER A 454 -2.09 -19.56 -41.92
CA SER A 454 -2.76 -20.79 -41.50
C SER A 454 -3.59 -21.43 -42.62
N LEU A 455 -4.30 -20.62 -43.42
CA LEU A 455 -5.08 -21.08 -44.57
C LEU A 455 -4.18 -21.68 -45.66
N ILE A 456 -3.03 -21.05 -45.91
CA ILE A 456 -2.04 -21.57 -46.87
C ILE A 456 -1.42 -22.87 -46.36
N LEU A 457 -1.12 -22.97 -45.06
CA LEU A 457 -0.59 -24.21 -44.47
C LEU A 457 -1.59 -25.36 -44.61
N GLN A 458 -2.88 -25.09 -44.38
CA GLN A 458 -3.93 -26.07 -44.59
C GLN A 458 -4.06 -26.48 -46.06
N GLU A 459 -4.04 -25.54 -47.00
CA GLU A 459 -4.06 -25.82 -48.44
C GLU A 459 -2.88 -26.70 -48.85
N ASN A 460 -1.71 -26.45 -48.26
CA ASN A 460 -0.49 -27.23 -48.47
C ASN A 460 -0.47 -28.58 -47.73
N GLY A 461 -1.56 -28.96 -47.05
CA GLY A 461 -1.71 -30.26 -46.38
C GLY A 461 -1.06 -30.35 -45.00
N THR A 462 -0.69 -29.22 -44.38
CA THR A 462 -0.24 -29.22 -42.98
C THR A 462 -1.42 -29.52 -42.07
N ASN A 463 -1.28 -30.51 -41.18
CA ASN A 463 -2.36 -30.97 -40.32
C ASN A 463 -2.62 -30.02 -39.13
N ILE A 464 -3.15 -28.83 -39.40
CA ILE A 464 -3.56 -27.87 -38.37
C ILE A 464 -4.99 -28.13 -37.85
N GLN A 465 -5.78 -28.93 -38.57
CA GLN A 465 -7.19 -29.20 -38.23
C GLN A 465 -7.38 -29.97 -36.91
N ASN A 466 -6.36 -30.72 -36.50
CA ASN A 466 -6.34 -31.44 -35.23
C ASN A 466 -5.89 -30.57 -34.05
N MET A 467 -5.63 -29.28 -34.25
CA MET A 467 -5.32 -28.36 -33.15
C MET A 467 -6.62 -27.92 -32.48
N THR A 468 -6.89 -28.47 -31.30
CA THR A 468 -8.12 -28.25 -30.52
C THR A 468 -7.81 -27.66 -29.14
N GLY A 469 -6.72 -26.89 -29.01
CA GLY A 469 -6.28 -26.33 -27.73
C GLY A 469 -7.35 -25.41 -27.14
N THR A 470 -8.18 -25.92 -26.24
CA THR A 470 -9.17 -25.12 -25.52
C THR A 470 -9.57 -25.81 -24.23
N TYR A 471 -9.71 -25.03 -23.17
CA TYR A 471 -10.23 -25.49 -21.86
C TYR A 471 -11.74 -25.73 -21.88
N PHE A 472 -12.44 -25.42 -22.99
CA PHE A 472 -13.85 -25.73 -23.19
C PHE A 472 -14.11 -27.17 -23.66
N GLN A 473 -13.08 -27.99 -23.87
CA GLN A 473 -13.27 -29.40 -24.22
C GLN A 473 -13.85 -30.18 -23.03
N PRO A 474 -14.98 -30.91 -23.21
CA PRO A 474 -15.51 -31.76 -22.16
C PRO A 474 -14.54 -32.90 -21.85
N ILE A 475 -14.11 -33.01 -20.59
CA ILE A 475 -13.27 -34.13 -20.14
C ILE A 475 -14.20 -35.27 -19.70
N PRO A 476 -14.13 -36.48 -20.29
CA PRO A 476 -14.99 -37.60 -19.89
C PRO A 476 -14.91 -37.90 -18.40
N GLY A 477 -16.05 -37.85 -17.70
CA GLY A 477 -16.13 -38.10 -16.26
C GLY A 477 -15.87 -36.89 -15.36
N LYS A 478 -15.58 -35.71 -15.91
CA LYS A 478 -15.52 -34.42 -15.17
C LYS A 478 -16.69 -33.52 -15.60
N MET A 479 -17.09 -32.60 -14.72
CA MET A 479 -18.18 -31.65 -14.98
C MET A 479 -17.76 -30.60 -16.02
N ASN A 480 -18.72 -29.92 -16.65
CA ASN A 480 -18.47 -28.94 -17.71
C ASN A 480 -17.82 -27.66 -17.13
N TYR A 481 -16.61 -27.32 -17.59
CA TYR A 481 -15.87 -26.13 -17.13
C TYR A 481 -16.66 -24.82 -17.26
N CYS A 482 -17.44 -24.66 -18.34
CA CYS A 482 -18.32 -23.50 -18.50
C CYS A 482 -19.37 -23.41 -17.39
N GLU A 483 -19.97 -24.54 -17.04
CA GLU A 483 -21.05 -24.60 -16.04
C GLU A 483 -20.51 -24.38 -14.63
N GLU A 484 -19.33 -24.91 -14.32
CA GLU A 484 -18.72 -24.75 -12.99
C GLU A 484 -18.08 -23.38 -12.78
N HIS A 485 -17.46 -22.78 -13.79
CA HIS A 485 -16.59 -21.60 -13.59
C HIS A 485 -17.04 -20.33 -14.32
N ILE A 486 -17.72 -20.44 -15.47
CA ILE A 486 -18.09 -19.27 -16.27
C ILE A 486 -19.53 -18.81 -15.98
N VAL A 487 -20.48 -19.75 -15.93
CA VAL A 487 -21.91 -19.48 -15.68
C VAL A 487 -22.15 -18.76 -14.34
N PRO A 488 -21.52 -19.16 -13.22
CA PRO A 488 -21.72 -18.46 -11.94
C PRO A 488 -21.33 -16.98 -12.00
N GLY A 489 -20.25 -16.63 -12.71
CA GLY A 489 -19.85 -15.24 -12.91
C GLY A 489 -20.91 -14.42 -13.67
N VAL A 490 -21.55 -15.01 -14.67
CA VAL A 490 -22.66 -14.36 -15.40
C VAL A 490 -23.88 -14.17 -14.51
N VAL A 491 -24.18 -15.13 -13.62
CA VAL A 491 -25.28 -15.01 -12.64
C VAL A 491 -25.02 -13.84 -11.69
N LEU A 492 -23.81 -13.73 -11.13
CA LEU A 492 -23.43 -12.63 -10.25
C LEU A 492 -23.51 -11.28 -10.96
N ALA A 493 -23.04 -11.20 -12.20
CA ALA A 493 -23.18 -9.97 -13.00
C ALA A 493 -24.64 -9.61 -13.26
N ILE A 494 -25.53 -10.58 -13.48
CA ILE A 494 -26.98 -10.37 -13.62
C ILE A 494 -27.61 -9.86 -12.32
N GLU A 495 -27.15 -10.33 -11.16
CA GLU A 495 -27.59 -9.87 -9.85
C GLU A 495 -27.14 -8.44 -9.57
N GLU A 496 -25.89 -8.12 -9.89
CA GLU A 496 -25.35 -6.76 -9.75
C GLU A 496 -26.05 -5.77 -10.69
N LEU A 497 -26.22 -6.13 -11.97
CA LEU A 497 -26.89 -5.28 -12.97
C LEU A 497 -28.37 -5.02 -12.63
N GLN A 498 -29.01 -5.82 -11.77
CA GLN A 498 -30.37 -5.53 -11.28
C GLN A 498 -30.41 -4.33 -10.34
N THR A 499 -29.29 -3.96 -9.76
CA THR A 499 -29.17 -2.81 -8.87
C THR A 499 -28.87 -1.52 -9.63
N TRP A 500 -28.55 -1.60 -10.93
CA TRP A 500 -28.17 -0.46 -11.76
C TRP A 500 -29.39 0.13 -12.48
N ASP A 501 -29.65 1.42 -12.27
CA ASP A 501 -30.73 2.14 -12.91
C ASP A 501 -30.58 2.13 -14.45
N GLY A 502 -31.63 1.70 -15.16
CA GLY A 502 -31.66 1.64 -16.62
C GLY A 502 -31.11 0.34 -17.23
N CYS A 503 -30.72 -0.65 -16.40
CA CYS A 503 -30.22 -1.95 -16.85
C CYS A 503 -31.30 -3.05 -16.87
N GLU A 504 -32.57 -2.76 -16.59
CA GLU A 504 -33.64 -3.76 -16.44
C GLU A 504 -33.83 -4.59 -17.70
N GLU A 505 -33.77 -3.97 -18.88
CA GLU A 505 -33.89 -4.67 -20.16
C GLU A 505 -32.68 -5.57 -20.44
N ILE A 506 -31.48 -5.14 -20.01
CA ILE A 506 -30.23 -5.90 -20.17
C ILE A 506 -30.27 -7.14 -19.27
N VAL A 507 -30.70 -7.00 -18.02
CA VAL A 507 -30.88 -8.11 -17.07
C VAL A 507 -31.81 -9.17 -17.65
N VAL A 508 -32.95 -8.77 -18.23
CA VAL A 508 -33.89 -9.71 -18.86
C VAL A 508 -33.23 -10.46 -20.03
N LYS A 509 -32.46 -9.75 -20.87
CA LYS A 509 -31.75 -10.36 -22.00
C LYS A 509 -30.64 -11.30 -21.55
N LEU A 510 -29.87 -10.95 -20.53
CA LEU A 510 -28.81 -11.79 -19.97
C LEU A 510 -29.38 -13.04 -19.29
N LYS A 511 -30.47 -12.93 -18.53
CA LYS A 511 -31.17 -14.10 -17.94
C LYS A 511 -31.62 -15.09 -19.01
N LYS A 512 -32.14 -14.58 -20.13
CA LYS A 512 -32.51 -15.44 -21.27
C LYS A 512 -31.28 -16.06 -21.95
N CYS A 513 -30.19 -15.31 -22.10
CA CYS A 513 -28.94 -15.80 -22.66
C CYS A 513 -28.33 -16.91 -21.79
N LEU A 514 -28.47 -16.80 -20.46
CA LEU A 514 -27.93 -17.75 -19.48
C LEU A 514 -28.46 -19.18 -19.69
N GLU A 515 -29.71 -19.34 -20.16
CA GLU A 515 -30.35 -20.64 -20.38
C GLU A 515 -29.56 -21.56 -21.33
N THR A 516 -28.86 -20.99 -22.31
CA THR A 516 -28.07 -21.74 -23.31
C THR A 516 -26.57 -21.43 -23.27
N PHE A 517 -26.13 -20.49 -22.43
CA PHE A 517 -24.80 -19.88 -22.45
C PHE A 517 -23.64 -20.89 -22.43
N ALA A 518 -23.62 -21.81 -21.45
CA ALA A 518 -22.54 -22.80 -21.34
C ALA A 518 -22.49 -23.74 -22.55
N ASN A 519 -23.64 -24.23 -22.99
CA ASN A 519 -23.74 -25.11 -24.15
C ASN A 519 -23.30 -24.41 -25.44
N ASP A 520 -23.69 -23.15 -25.62
CA ASP A 520 -23.31 -22.35 -26.77
C ASP A 520 -21.79 -22.13 -26.80
N LEU A 521 -21.16 -21.78 -25.67
CA LEU A 521 -19.70 -21.58 -25.59
C LEU A 521 -18.90 -22.86 -25.84
N VAL A 522 -19.30 -23.98 -25.22
CA VAL A 522 -18.67 -25.30 -25.46
C VAL A 522 -18.75 -25.61 -26.96
N LYS A 523 -19.96 -25.51 -27.53
CA LYS A 523 -20.21 -25.82 -28.93
C LYS A 523 -19.41 -24.91 -29.88
N ILE A 524 -19.22 -23.63 -29.56
CA ILE A 524 -18.41 -22.70 -30.38
C ILE A 524 -16.94 -23.15 -30.43
N HIS A 525 -16.39 -23.62 -29.31
CA HIS A 525 -14.97 -23.98 -29.20
C HIS A 525 -14.67 -25.43 -29.58
N THR A 526 -15.65 -26.34 -29.49
CA THR A 526 -15.49 -27.76 -29.80
C THR A 526 -15.97 -28.13 -31.20
N GLU A 527 -16.99 -27.45 -31.72
CA GLU A 527 -17.54 -27.66 -33.05
C GLU A 527 -17.23 -26.43 -33.91
N PRO A 528 -16.34 -26.53 -34.91
CA PRO A 528 -15.99 -25.36 -35.70
C PRO A 528 -17.19 -24.83 -36.51
N GLN A 529 -17.75 -23.71 -36.04
CA GLN A 529 -18.96 -23.06 -36.54
C GLN A 529 -18.67 -21.79 -37.35
N GLY A 530 -19.68 -21.33 -38.08
CA GLY A 530 -19.63 -20.11 -38.89
C GLY A 530 -19.44 -20.37 -40.39
N LEU A 531 -19.61 -19.30 -41.15
CA LEU A 531 -19.54 -19.26 -42.62
C LEU A 531 -18.17 -18.84 -43.13
N PHE A 532 -17.37 -18.17 -42.30
CA PHE A 532 -16.05 -17.70 -42.67
C PHE A 532 -15.04 -18.86 -42.71
N HIS A 533 -13.93 -18.65 -43.42
CA HIS A 533 -12.85 -19.63 -43.47
C HIS A 533 -12.32 -19.89 -42.05
N LYS A 534 -12.23 -21.17 -41.68
CA LYS A 534 -11.62 -21.59 -40.41
C LYS A 534 -10.12 -21.36 -40.50
N VAL A 535 -9.55 -20.80 -39.44
CA VAL A 535 -8.13 -20.46 -39.36
C VAL A 535 -7.55 -21.09 -38.10
N LEU A 536 -6.23 -21.18 -38.03
CA LEU A 536 -5.59 -21.43 -36.75
C LEU A 536 -5.61 -20.13 -35.95
N ASN A 537 -6.34 -20.11 -34.84
CA ASN A 537 -6.38 -19.00 -33.90
C ASN A 537 -5.24 -19.14 -32.90
N HIS A 538 -4.77 -18.02 -32.37
CA HIS A 538 -3.97 -17.99 -31.14
C HIS A 538 -4.79 -18.51 -29.96
N GLY A 539 -6.07 -18.11 -29.89
CA GLY A 539 -7.07 -18.59 -28.93
C GLY A 539 -7.10 -17.86 -27.59
N ASP A 540 -6.10 -17.00 -27.32
CA ASP A 540 -5.93 -16.32 -26.02
C ASP A 540 -5.16 -14.99 -26.14
N ILE A 541 -5.62 -14.14 -27.07
CA ILE A 541 -5.00 -12.83 -27.31
C ILE A 541 -5.42 -11.84 -26.21
N HIS A 542 -4.49 -11.45 -25.35
CA HIS A 542 -4.66 -10.37 -24.38
C HIS A 542 -3.33 -9.64 -24.14
N PHE A 543 -3.36 -8.46 -23.49
CA PHE A 543 -2.17 -7.59 -23.36
C PHE A 543 -0.95 -8.25 -22.70
N LYS A 544 -1.14 -9.17 -21.74
CA LYS A 544 -0.04 -9.94 -21.13
C LYS A 544 0.63 -10.96 -22.07
N ASN A 545 -0.05 -11.41 -23.13
CA ASN A 545 0.46 -12.37 -24.12
C ASN A 545 1.07 -11.67 -25.35
N LEU A 546 1.48 -10.40 -25.20
CA LEU A 546 2.02 -9.57 -26.27
C LEU A 546 3.31 -8.88 -25.83
N LEU A 547 4.36 -8.98 -26.64
CA LEU A 547 5.62 -8.25 -26.47
C LEU A 547 5.68 -7.10 -27.48
N TYR A 548 5.72 -5.87 -26.99
CA TYR A 548 5.76 -4.65 -27.81
C TYR A 548 7.16 -4.10 -27.92
N ARG A 549 7.51 -3.62 -29.10
CA ARG A 549 8.62 -2.69 -29.29
C ARG A 549 8.05 -1.29 -29.55
N ASN A 550 8.70 -0.27 -29.00
CA ASN A 550 8.27 1.13 -29.10
C ASN A 550 9.46 1.97 -29.58
N ASP A 551 9.22 2.86 -30.54
CA ASP A 551 10.20 3.79 -31.09
C ASP A 551 10.40 5.08 -30.24
N GLY A 552 9.69 5.16 -29.11
CA GLY A 552 9.68 6.31 -28.19
C GLY A 552 8.38 7.11 -28.22
N THR A 553 7.46 6.85 -29.16
CA THR A 553 6.14 7.52 -29.22
C THR A 553 4.99 6.61 -29.66
N LYS A 554 5.24 5.51 -30.39
CA LYS A 554 4.22 4.56 -30.85
C LYS A 554 4.79 3.14 -30.92
N ALA A 555 3.95 2.12 -30.70
CA ALA A 555 4.34 0.73 -30.92
C ALA A 555 4.69 0.51 -32.40
N ASP A 556 5.94 0.10 -32.68
CA ASP A 556 6.45 -0.12 -34.04
C ASP A 556 6.34 -1.58 -34.48
N ASP A 557 6.37 -2.51 -33.52
CA ASP A 557 6.19 -3.94 -33.76
C ASP A 557 5.65 -4.67 -32.52
N VAL A 558 5.07 -5.86 -32.74
CA VAL A 558 4.55 -6.75 -31.69
C VAL A 558 4.91 -8.21 -31.97
N LEU A 559 5.20 -8.96 -30.92
CA LEU A 559 5.33 -10.42 -30.96
C LEU A 559 4.23 -11.05 -30.10
N LEU A 560 3.63 -12.12 -30.61
CA LEU A 560 2.67 -12.96 -29.91
C LEU A 560 3.44 -14.02 -29.09
N ILE A 561 3.02 -14.26 -27.85
CA ILE A 561 3.57 -15.27 -26.96
C ILE A 561 2.44 -16.08 -26.30
N ASP A 562 2.78 -17.23 -25.74
CA ASP A 562 1.85 -18.16 -25.08
C ASP A 562 0.76 -18.78 -25.99
N PHE A 563 1.17 -19.74 -26.82
CA PHE A 563 0.30 -20.39 -27.82
C PHE A 563 -0.41 -21.64 -27.27
N GLN A 564 -0.58 -21.77 -25.96
CA GLN A 564 -1.13 -22.96 -25.30
C GLN A 564 -2.56 -23.29 -25.71
N TYR A 565 -3.35 -22.27 -26.05
CA TYR A 565 -4.75 -22.41 -26.45
C TYR A 565 -4.98 -22.22 -27.95
N SER A 566 -3.95 -22.46 -28.78
CA SER A 566 -4.11 -22.38 -30.22
C SER A 566 -5.05 -23.46 -30.75
N LEU A 567 -6.08 -23.05 -31.47
CA LEU A 567 -7.14 -23.92 -32.00
C LEU A 567 -7.55 -23.56 -33.43
N TYR A 568 -7.85 -24.57 -34.22
CA TYR A 568 -8.33 -24.40 -35.59
C TYR A 568 -9.84 -24.18 -35.62
N ASN A 569 -10.27 -22.92 -35.73
CA ASN A 569 -11.66 -22.51 -35.58
C ASN A 569 -11.95 -21.15 -36.24
N ASN A 570 -13.11 -20.55 -35.96
CA ASN A 570 -13.53 -19.27 -36.51
C ASN A 570 -12.63 -18.11 -36.03
N PRO A 571 -12.15 -17.21 -36.93
CA PRO A 571 -11.28 -16.08 -36.55
C PRO A 571 -11.93 -15.08 -35.59
N ILE A 572 -13.25 -15.11 -35.43
CA ILE A 572 -13.97 -14.22 -34.51
C ILE A 572 -13.51 -14.40 -33.06
N ILE A 573 -13.01 -15.58 -32.69
CA ILE A 573 -12.45 -15.84 -31.35
C ILE A 573 -11.31 -14.85 -31.04
N ASP A 574 -10.29 -14.82 -31.91
CA ASP A 574 -9.15 -13.91 -31.75
C ASP A 574 -9.53 -12.44 -31.95
N ILE A 575 -10.48 -12.14 -32.85
CA ILE A 575 -10.93 -10.75 -33.09
C ILE A 575 -11.67 -10.19 -31.88
N VAL A 576 -12.56 -10.97 -31.25
CA VAL A 576 -13.29 -10.56 -30.05
C VAL A 576 -12.34 -10.40 -28.87
N ASN A 577 -11.38 -11.32 -28.70
CA ASN A 577 -10.34 -11.21 -27.69
C ASN A 577 -9.47 -9.96 -27.92
N LEU A 578 -9.02 -9.71 -29.15
CA LEU A 578 -8.26 -8.50 -29.50
C LEU A 578 -9.04 -7.21 -29.21
N LEU A 579 -10.32 -7.15 -29.54
CA LEU A 579 -11.14 -5.97 -29.26
C LEU A 579 -11.27 -5.74 -27.75
N HIS A 580 -11.71 -6.75 -27.00
CA HIS A 580 -12.11 -6.57 -25.60
C HIS A 580 -11.00 -6.75 -24.56
N ALA A 581 -9.94 -7.51 -24.86
CA ALA A 581 -8.81 -7.76 -23.96
C ALA A 581 -7.54 -6.97 -24.32
N VAL A 582 -7.54 -6.22 -25.44
CA VAL A 582 -6.40 -5.38 -25.84
C VAL A 582 -6.82 -3.96 -26.16
N GLY A 583 -7.90 -3.78 -26.93
CA GLY A 583 -8.40 -2.47 -27.32
C GLY A 583 -8.91 -1.64 -26.13
N SER A 584 -8.63 -0.34 -26.14
CA SER A 584 -9.24 0.58 -25.18
C SER A 584 -10.76 0.62 -25.38
N ARG A 585 -11.52 0.99 -24.33
CA ARG A 585 -12.98 1.18 -24.42
C ARG A 585 -13.39 2.05 -25.60
N LYS A 586 -12.62 3.11 -25.90
CA LYS A 586 -12.86 4.01 -27.03
C LYS A 586 -12.71 3.31 -28.38
N VAL A 587 -11.76 2.39 -28.50
CA VAL A 587 -11.57 1.58 -29.70
C VAL A 587 -12.77 0.65 -29.90
N CYS A 588 -13.23 -0.02 -28.84
CA CYS A 588 -14.42 -0.89 -28.90
C CYS A 588 -15.69 -0.12 -29.28
N GLU A 589 -15.91 1.06 -28.69
CA GLU A 589 -17.13 1.84 -28.92
C GLU A 589 -17.15 2.54 -30.28
N ASN A 590 -16.02 3.12 -30.71
CA ASN A 590 -16.00 4.03 -31.86
C ASN A 590 -15.28 3.48 -33.09
N HIS A 591 -14.47 2.43 -32.94
CA HIS A 591 -13.56 1.96 -33.99
C HIS A 591 -13.61 0.44 -34.22
N LYS A 592 -14.56 -0.28 -33.63
CA LYS A 592 -14.73 -1.73 -33.84
C LYS A 592 -14.80 -2.10 -35.33
N ASP A 593 -15.63 -1.40 -36.09
CA ASP A 593 -15.76 -1.61 -37.53
C ASP A 593 -14.46 -1.30 -38.29
N ASP A 594 -13.69 -0.30 -37.84
CA ASP A 594 -12.42 0.07 -38.47
C ASP A 594 -11.39 -1.04 -38.29
N VAL A 595 -11.30 -1.61 -37.08
CA VAL A 595 -10.43 -2.75 -36.78
C VAL A 595 -10.81 -3.98 -37.59
N ILE A 596 -12.10 -4.32 -37.67
CA ILE A 596 -12.59 -5.47 -38.44
C ILE A 596 -12.32 -5.30 -39.94
N LYS A 597 -12.57 -4.10 -40.49
CA LYS A 597 -12.27 -3.79 -41.90
C LYS A 597 -10.77 -3.85 -42.17
N PHE A 598 -9.95 -3.36 -41.24
CA PHE A 598 -8.50 -3.41 -41.34
C PHE A 598 -7.99 -4.86 -41.33
N TYR A 599 -8.45 -5.68 -40.37
CA TYR A 599 -8.18 -7.12 -40.32
C TYR A 599 -8.52 -7.81 -41.65
N TYR A 600 -9.73 -7.59 -42.16
CA TYR A 600 -10.19 -8.19 -43.41
C TYR A 600 -9.32 -7.79 -44.60
N THR A 601 -8.97 -6.51 -44.69
CA THR A 601 -8.15 -5.97 -45.77
C THR A 601 -6.77 -6.58 -45.75
N THR A 602 -6.13 -6.63 -44.58
CA THR A 602 -4.82 -7.26 -44.40
C THR A 602 -4.87 -8.74 -44.73
N LEU A 603 -5.81 -9.51 -44.16
CA LEU A 603 -5.99 -10.94 -44.43
C LEU A 603 -6.11 -11.20 -45.93
N SER A 604 -6.99 -10.44 -46.61
CA SER A 604 -7.26 -10.60 -48.04
C SER A 604 -6.04 -10.23 -48.90
N SER A 605 -5.31 -9.18 -48.53
CA SER A 605 -4.09 -8.77 -49.24
C SER A 605 -2.98 -9.81 -49.08
N THR A 606 -2.79 -10.35 -47.88
CA THR A 606 -1.80 -11.39 -47.59
C THR A 606 -2.13 -12.70 -48.30
N LEU A 607 -3.40 -13.12 -48.33
CA LEU A 607 -3.82 -14.32 -49.08
C LEU A 607 -3.58 -14.18 -50.59
N LYS A 608 -3.80 -12.98 -51.16
CA LYS A 608 -3.47 -12.70 -52.56
C LYS A 608 -1.96 -12.77 -52.81
N LEU A 609 -1.17 -12.20 -51.90
CA LEU A 609 0.29 -12.22 -51.98
C LEU A 609 0.84 -13.65 -51.92
N LEU A 610 0.28 -14.48 -51.02
CA LEU A 610 0.62 -15.89 -50.86
C LEU A 610 -0.01 -16.81 -51.92
N LYS A 611 -0.78 -16.25 -52.87
CA LYS A 611 -1.42 -16.98 -53.99
C LYS A 611 -2.36 -18.10 -53.54
N PHE A 612 -3.19 -17.82 -52.52
CA PHE A 612 -4.24 -18.74 -52.06
C PHE A 612 -5.15 -19.19 -53.22
N LYS A 613 -5.42 -20.50 -53.34
CA LYS A 613 -6.25 -21.07 -54.42
C LYS A 613 -7.72 -21.20 -54.04
N GLY A 614 -8.05 -21.13 -52.75
CA GLY A 614 -9.41 -21.15 -52.25
C GLY A 614 -10.20 -19.87 -52.57
N GLU A 615 -11.50 -19.86 -52.23
CA GLU A 615 -12.31 -18.64 -52.35
C GLU A 615 -11.80 -17.59 -51.36
N LEU A 616 -11.57 -16.36 -51.82
CA LEU A 616 -11.16 -15.30 -50.90
C LEU A 616 -12.29 -15.00 -49.90
N PRO A 617 -11.96 -14.76 -48.63
CA PRO A 617 -12.98 -14.45 -47.64
C PRO A 617 -13.77 -13.18 -48.02
N LYS A 618 -15.04 -13.11 -47.60
CA LYS A 618 -15.91 -11.96 -47.82
C LYS A 618 -16.17 -11.22 -46.52
N LEU A 619 -16.09 -9.89 -46.56
CA LEU A 619 -16.31 -9.05 -45.38
C LEU A 619 -17.72 -9.24 -44.80
N GLU A 620 -18.73 -9.37 -45.65
CA GLU A 620 -20.12 -9.62 -45.23
C GLU A 620 -20.26 -10.91 -44.41
N VAL A 621 -19.49 -11.95 -44.76
CA VAL A 621 -19.51 -13.24 -44.08
C VAL A 621 -18.86 -13.12 -42.70
N LEU A 622 -17.79 -12.32 -42.58
CA LEU A 622 -17.15 -12.05 -41.30
C LEU A 622 -18.10 -11.32 -40.33
N TYR A 623 -18.85 -10.31 -40.81
CA TYR A 623 -19.86 -9.63 -39.98
C TYR A 623 -21.03 -10.55 -39.62
N GLN A 624 -21.45 -11.46 -40.51
CA GLN A 624 -22.49 -12.44 -40.19
C GLN A 624 -22.05 -13.38 -39.06
N ASP A 625 -20.80 -13.85 -39.09
CA ASP A 625 -20.27 -14.70 -38.04
C ASP A 625 -20.06 -13.94 -36.73
N LEU A 626 -19.62 -12.68 -36.78
CA LEU A 626 -19.54 -11.81 -35.59
C LEU A 626 -20.90 -11.71 -34.88
N LEU A 627 -21.99 -11.50 -35.64
CA LEU A 627 -23.35 -11.43 -35.08
C LEU A 627 -23.82 -12.77 -34.51
N ARG A 628 -23.50 -13.89 -35.18
CA ARG A 628 -23.89 -15.23 -34.74
C ARG A 628 -23.15 -15.68 -33.48
N LEU A 629 -21.90 -15.26 -33.35
CA LEU A 629 -21.01 -15.63 -32.25
C LEU A 629 -20.95 -14.54 -31.16
N GLY A 630 -21.93 -13.62 -31.12
CA GLY A 630 -21.96 -12.50 -30.18
C GLY A 630 -21.97 -12.90 -28.69
N VAL A 631 -22.27 -14.17 -28.38
CA VAL A 631 -22.10 -14.72 -27.01
C VAL A 631 -20.66 -14.67 -26.52
N LEU A 632 -19.66 -14.69 -27.43
CA LEU A 632 -18.25 -14.48 -27.10
C LEU A 632 -18.01 -13.06 -26.55
N GLU A 633 -18.67 -12.05 -27.11
CA GLU A 633 -18.57 -10.68 -26.60
C GLU A 633 -19.19 -10.56 -25.21
N VAL A 634 -20.31 -11.24 -24.97
CA VAL A 634 -20.92 -11.32 -23.64
C VAL A 634 -19.96 -11.98 -22.65
N MET A 635 -19.31 -13.08 -23.03
CA MET A 635 -18.30 -13.73 -22.20
C MET A 635 -17.13 -12.79 -21.87
N MET A 636 -16.61 -12.06 -22.85
CA MET A 636 -15.50 -11.13 -22.62
C MET A 636 -15.88 -9.94 -21.74
N VAL A 637 -17.06 -9.36 -21.97
CA VAL A 637 -17.53 -8.17 -21.23
C VAL A 637 -17.97 -8.53 -19.81
N VAL A 638 -18.67 -9.65 -19.64
CA VAL A 638 -19.28 -10.02 -18.36
C VAL A 638 -18.32 -10.82 -17.48
N CYS A 639 -17.55 -11.76 -18.06
CA CYS A 639 -16.71 -12.68 -17.28
C CYS A 639 -15.25 -12.21 -17.20
N TYR A 640 -14.65 -11.82 -18.34
CA TYR A 640 -13.20 -11.55 -18.40
C TYR A 640 -12.81 -10.10 -18.15
N SER A 641 -13.73 -9.15 -18.30
CA SER A 641 -13.41 -7.73 -18.04
C SER A 641 -12.94 -7.53 -16.60
N ALA A 642 -13.60 -8.16 -15.62
CA ALA A 642 -13.15 -8.14 -14.24
C ALA A 642 -11.78 -8.83 -14.07
N TYR A 643 -11.59 -10.02 -14.68
CA TYR A 643 -10.36 -10.81 -14.62
C TYR A 643 -9.10 -10.01 -15.03
N PHE A 644 -9.19 -9.19 -16.08
CA PHE A 644 -8.06 -8.39 -16.57
C PHE A 644 -7.69 -7.22 -15.64
N PHE A 645 -8.59 -6.80 -14.76
CA PHE A 645 -8.35 -5.76 -13.76
C PHE A 645 -8.12 -6.31 -12.35
N LEU A 646 -8.10 -7.64 -12.17
CA LEU A 646 -7.72 -8.27 -10.91
C LEU A 646 -6.21 -8.18 -10.70
N ASP A 647 -5.82 -7.82 -9.49
CA ASP A 647 -4.44 -7.98 -9.04
C ASP A 647 -4.22 -9.44 -8.66
N TRP A 648 -3.52 -10.16 -9.54
CA TRP A 648 -3.23 -11.58 -9.37
C TRP A 648 -2.21 -11.87 -8.27
N SER A 649 -1.51 -10.85 -7.75
CA SER A 649 -0.59 -11.00 -6.63
C SER A 649 -1.32 -11.20 -5.28
N GLU A 650 -2.63 -10.95 -5.23
CA GLU A 650 -3.46 -11.04 -4.02
C GLU A 650 -4.39 -12.28 -3.98
N ILE A 651 -4.39 -13.12 -5.02
CA ILE A 651 -5.34 -14.23 -5.17
C ILE A 651 -4.61 -15.58 -5.19
N ASP A 652 -4.83 -16.44 -4.19
CA ASP A 652 -4.35 -17.83 -4.21
C ASP A 652 -5.27 -18.68 -5.10
N PHE A 653 -4.73 -19.12 -6.23
CA PHE A 653 -5.42 -19.94 -7.23
C PHE A 653 -5.97 -21.27 -6.66
N ASN A 654 -5.34 -21.83 -5.62
CA ASN A 654 -5.78 -23.08 -5.03
C ASN A 654 -7.04 -22.88 -4.15
N GLU A 655 -7.15 -21.76 -3.43
CA GLU A 655 -8.34 -21.42 -2.64
C GLU A 655 -9.57 -21.15 -3.54
N LEU A 656 -9.36 -20.53 -4.72
CA LEU A 656 -10.45 -20.21 -5.67
C LEU A 656 -11.15 -21.47 -6.24
N MET A 657 -10.47 -22.62 -6.26
CA MET A 657 -10.98 -23.86 -6.87
C MET A 657 -11.73 -24.77 -5.87
N GLU A 658 -11.73 -24.46 -4.58
CA GLU A 658 -12.18 -25.39 -3.51
C GLU A 658 -13.53 -25.06 -2.84
N ASP A 659 -14.13 -23.88 -3.03
CA ASP A 659 -15.34 -23.44 -2.29
C ASP A 659 -16.67 -23.64 -3.05
N LYS A 660 -17.63 -24.41 -2.49
CA LYS A 660 -18.87 -24.88 -3.18
C LYS A 660 -20.20 -24.57 -2.47
N ASP A 661 -20.25 -23.84 -1.35
CA ASP A 661 -21.47 -23.79 -0.50
C ASP A 661 -22.04 -22.39 -0.20
N MET A 662 -22.73 -21.77 -1.17
CA MET A 662 -23.57 -20.58 -0.93
C MET A 662 -25.04 -20.83 -1.35
N TYR A 663 -26.03 -20.12 -0.77
CA TYR A 663 -27.47 -19.96 -1.14
C TYR A 663 -28.58 -20.62 -0.27
N ARG A 664 -29.25 -19.85 0.64
CA ARG A 664 -30.71 -19.95 1.03
C ARG A 664 -31.28 -18.66 1.72
N PRO A 665 -32.57 -18.25 1.54
CA PRO A 665 -33.19 -17.06 2.21
C PRO A 665 -34.38 -17.33 3.18
N VAL A 666 -34.63 -16.41 4.15
CA VAL A 666 -35.73 -16.45 5.19
C VAL A 666 -36.64 -15.18 5.19
N LYS A 667 -37.95 -15.25 5.52
CA LYS A 667 -38.90 -14.12 5.78
C LYS A 667 -39.91 -14.44 6.91
N ASP A 668 -40.44 -13.37 7.55
CA ASP A 668 -41.70 -13.23 8.37
C ASP A 668 -41.70 -13.38 9.92
N VAL A 669 -41.44 -12.30 10.69
CA VAL A 669 -41.62 -12.26 12.18
C VAL A 669 -42.54 -11.12 12.72
N TRP A 670 -42.79 -10.02 12.00
CA TRP A 670 -43.22 -8.76 12.66
C TRP A 670 -44.72 -8.42 12.73
N LYS A 671 -45.64 -9.30 12.32
CA LYS A 671 -47.07 -8.92 12.16
C LYS A 671 -47.92 -8.89 13.45
N ASN A 672 -47.41 -9.32 14.61
CA ASN A 672 -48.24 -9.59 15.82
C ASN A 672 -47.83 -8.88 17.13
N ASN A 673 -47.11 -7.75 17.13
CA ASN A 673 -46.67 -7.11 18.40
C ASN A 673 -47.81 -6.35 19.13
N GLU A 674 -48.04 -6.63 20.43
CA GLU A 674 -49.17 -6.12 21.23
C GLU A 674 -49.04 -4.67 21.75
N ILE A 675 -47.86 -4.05 21.67
CA ILE A 675 -47.53 -2.77 22.34
C ILE A 675 -47.80 -1.54 21.45
N PHE A 676 -47.45 -1.60 20.15
CA PHE A 676 -47.48 -0.45 19.24
C PHE A 676 -48.87 -0.25 18.60
N LYS A 677 -49.87 0.02 19.44
CA LYS A 677 -51.29 0.22 19.05
C LYS A 677 -51.67 1.70 18.93
N HIS A 678 -52.90 1.97 18.49
CA HIS A 678 -53.44 3.33 18.25
C HIS A 678 -53.24 4.26 19.46
N GLU A 679 -53.58 3.81 20.66
CA GLU A 679 -53.50 4.63 21.89
C GLU A 679 -52.08 5.13 22.19
N PHE A 680 -51.06 4.31 21.92
CA PHE A 680 -49.66 4.69 22.13
C PHE A 680 -49.29 5.89 21.25
N PHE A 681 -49.54 5.79 19.93
CA PHE A 681 -49.20 6.87 19.00
C PHE A 681 -50.11 8.09 19.15
N GLU A 682 -51.34 7.94 19.63
CA GLU A 682 -52.18 9.08 20.04
C GLU A 682 -51.49 9.90 21.13
N ASN A 683 -50.96 9.26 22.17
CA ASN A 683 -50.27 9.97 23.25
C ASN A 683 -49.01 10.69 22.76
N VAL A 684 -48.22 10.06 21.88
CA VAL A 684 -47.06 10.69 21.23
C VAL A 684 -47.49 11.94 20.46
N LEU A 685 -48.50 11.82 19.58
CA LEU A 685 -48.99 12.91 18.76
C LEU A 685 -49.62 14.04 19.58
N ARG A 686 -50.41 13.72 20.61
CA ARG A 686 -51.02 14.71 21.52
C ARG A 686 -49.96 15.53 22.24
N LYS A 687 -48.87 14.89 22.69
CA LYS A 687 -47.73 15.56 23.33
C LYS A 687 -46.99 16.45 22.35
N GLN A 688 -46.71 15.97 21.14
CA GLN A 688 -45.99 16.74 20.12
C GLN A 688 -46.78 17.96 19.64
N HIS A 689 -48.07 17.80 19.38
CA HIS A 689 -48.92 18.86 18.83
C HIS A 689 -49.62 19.71 19.89
N CYS A 690 -49.49 19.37 21.18
CA CYS A 690 -50.23 19.98 22.28
C CYS A 690 -51.77 20.00 22.04
N ASP A 691 -52.30 18.96 21.40
CA ASP A 691 -53.71 18.84 20.99
C ASP A 691 -54.30 17.51 21.45
N GLN A 692 -55.20 17.55 22.43
CA GLN A 692 -55.84 16.37 23.02
C GLN A 692 -56.93 15.74 22.12
N SER A 693 -57.38 16.43 21.07
CA SER A 693 -58.43 15.95 20.16
C SER A 693 -57.94 14.90 19.14
N ILE A 694 -56.63 14.64 19.11
CA ILE A 694 -56.03 13.74 18.13
C ILE A 694 -56.50 12.29 18.33
N THR A 695 -56.93 11.66 17.23
CA THR A 695 -57.29 10.24 17.15
C THR A 695 -56.58 9.55 15.99
N VAL A 696 -55.96 8.39 16.23
CA VAL A 696 -55.23 7.62 15.20
C VAL A 696 -56.22 6.74 14.44
N THR A 697 -56.18 6.80 13.11
CA THR A 697 -57.08 6.06 12.22
C THR A 697 -56.42 4.84 11.59
N ASN A 698 -55.11 4.87 11.36
CA ASN A 698 -54.37 3.73 10.78
C ASN A 698 -52.89 3.75 11.21
N ILE A 699 -52.31 2.56 11.36
CA ILE A 699 -50.89 2.34 11.65
C ILE A 699 -50.34 1.34 10.66
N THR A 700 -49.22 1.65 10.03
CA THR A 700 -48.43 0.69 9.25
C THR A 700 -47.04 0.59 9.84
N LEU A 701 -46.65 -0.62 10.24
CA LEU A 701 -45.33 -0.94 10.76
C LEU A 701 -44.57 -1.71 9.70
N GLU A 702 -43.40 -1.20 9.32
CA GLU A 702 -42.47 -1.84 8.40
C GLU A 702 -41.07 -1.85 9.03
N ALA A 703 -40.24 -2.84 8.67
CA ALA A 703 -38.83 -2.80 9.07
C ALA A 703 -38.21 -1.52 8.49
N ALA A 704 -37.59 -0.70 9.33
CA ALA A 704 -36.96 0.54 8.87
C ALA A 704 -35.65 0.27 8.12
N LEU A 705 -35.02 -0.86 8.43
CA LEU A 705 -33.69 -1.28 8.01
C LEU A 705 -33.71 -2.67 7.33
N GLY A 706 -32.70 -2.95 6.51
CA GLY A 706 -32.49 -4.26 5.87
C GLY A 706 -32.13 -5.37 6.87
N LYS A 707 -32.14 -6.64 6.45
CA LYS A 707 -31.68 -7.75 7.30
C LYS A 707 -30.24 -7.50 7.76
N GLY A 708 -29.98 -7.66 9.07
CA GLY A 708 -28.65 -7.58 9.69
C GLY A 708 -28.03 -6.20 9.86
N GLU A 709 -28.80 -5.14 9.65
CA GLU A 709 -28.37 -3.76 9.97
C GLU A 709 -28.60 -3.37 11.43
N ASN A 710 -29.08 -4.30 12.27
CA ASN A 710 -29.43 -4.04 13.67
C ASN A 710 -29.12 -5.28 14.53
N TYR A 711 -28.18 -5.13 15.47
CA TYR A 711 -27.63 -6.22 16.29
C TYR A 711 -28.24 -6.31 17.70
N ALA A 712 -28.78 -5.20 18.22
CA ALA A 712 -29.19 -5.08 19.62
C ALA A 712 -30.61 -4.53 19.84
N SER A 713 -31.32 -4.13 18.77
CA SER A 713 -32.67 -3.54 18.85
C SER A 713 -33.44 -3.69 17.55
N ASP A 714 -34.76 -3.76 17.63
CA ASP A 714 -35.63 -3.75 16.47
C ASP A 714 -35.94 -2.30 16.06
N ILE A 715 -35.56 -1.93 14.84
CA ILE A 715 -35.82 -0.59 14.28
C ILE A 715 -37.01 -0.66 13.33
N ILE A 716 -38.12 -0.08 13.76
CA ILE A 716 -39.41 -0.15 13.08
C ILE A 716 -39.76 1.24 12.57
N ARG A 717 -40.14 1.35 11.29
CA ARG A 717 -40.73 2.57 10.75
C ARG A 717 -42.23 2.50 10.94
N ALA A 718 -42.77 3.46 11.67
CA ALA A 718 -44.18 3.57 11.98
C ALA A 718 -44.80 4.71 11.19
N LYS A 719 -45.66 4.37 10.21
CA LYS A 719 -46.45 5.32 9.43
C LYS A 719 -47.84 5.43 10.05
N ILE A 720 -48.19 6.61 10.53
CA ILE A 720 -49.40 6.88 11.31
C ILE A 720 -50.31 7.83 10.54
N GLN A 721 -51.58 7.47 10.39
CA GLN A 721 -52.63 8.40 9.93
C GLN A 721 -53.51 8.78 11.11
N PHE A 722 -53.81 10.07 11.28
CA PHE A 722 -54.58 10.58 12.40
C PHE A 722 -55.48 11.75 12.01
N LYS A 723 -56.51 12.02 12.82
CA LYS A 723 -57.37 13.20 12.70
C LYS A 723 -57.09 14.18 13.82
N ALA A 724 -57.07 15.47 13.51
CA ALA A 724 -57.01 16.56 14.47
C ALA A 724 -58.19 17.52 14.20
N GLY A 725 -59.11 17.68 15.17
CA GLY A 725 -60.38 18.37 14.96
C GLY A 725 -61.38 17.66 14.03
N LEU A 726 -62.37 18.38 13.51
CA LEU A 726 -63.56 17.80 12.87
C LEU A 726 -63.35 17.24 11.44
N GLU A 727 -62.35 17.68 10.65
CA GLU A 727 -62.28 17.25 9.23
C GLU A 727 -60.88 17.08 8.59
N ASN A 728 -59.76 17.22 9.32
CA ASN A 728 -58.42 17.11 8.70
C ASN A 728 -57.70 15.80 9.06
N THR A 729 -57.67 14.86 8.11
CA THR A 729 -56.78 13.69 8.15
C THR A 729 -55.35 14.12 7.85
N ARG A 730 -54.40 13.75 8.71
CA ARG A 730 -52.95 14.02 8.61
C ARG A 730 -52.17 12.72 8.69
N SER A 731 -50.91 12.75 8.27
CA SER A 731 -49.97 11.65 8.44
C SER A 731 -48.72 12.08 9.19
N ALA A 732 -48.16 11.16 9.97
CA ALA A 732 -46.87 11.30 10.62
C ALA A 732 -46.07 10.00 10.44
N GLN A 733 -44.74 10.09 10.47
CA GLN A 733 -43.86 8.94 10.35
C GLN A 733 -42.74 9.07 11.38
N TYR A 734 -42.48 7.97 12.08
CA TYR A 734 -41.51 7.89 13.18
C TYR A 734 -40.63 6.65 13.01
N ILE A 735 -39.45 6.71 13.61
CA ILE A 735 -38.59 5.55 13.84
C ILE A 735 -38.76 5.10 15.29
N VAL A 736 -39.12 3.83 15.47
CA VAL A 736 -39.28 3.21 16.78
C VAL A 736 -38.14 2.23 17.00
N LYS A 737 -37.26 2.51 17.97
CA LYS A 737 -36.25 1.57 18.46
C LYS A 737 -36.86 0.83 19.65
N ALA A 738 -37.10 -0.47 19.49
CA ALA A 738 -37.69 -1.33 20.51
C ALA A 738 -36.69 -2.39 20.98
N GLY A 739 -36.74 -2.75 22.27
CA GLY A 739 -35.95 -3.88 22.79
C GLY A 739 -36.32 -5.19 22.09
N MET A 740 -35.32 -6.04 21.80
CA MET A 740 -35.50 -7.32 21.11
C MET A 740 -36.41 -8.27 21.90
N ALA A 741 -37.11 -9.17 21.19
CA ALA A 741 -37.98 -10.18 21.80
C ALA A 741 -37.23 -11.39 22.40
N ASP A 742 -35.92 -11.53 22.14
CA ASP A 742 -35.07 -12.61 22.67
C ASP A 742 -34.53 -12.26 24.07
N THR A 743 -34.85 -13.10 25.05
CA THR A 743 -34.58 -12.87 26.47
C THR A 743 -33.09 -12.93 26.83
N SER A 744 -32.26 -13.67 26.08
CA SER A 744 -30.86 -13.91 26.46
C SER A 744 -29.93 -12.71 26.24
N MET A 745 -30.03 -12.05 25.08
CA MET A 745 -29.26 -10.83 24.78
C MET A 745 -29.84 -9.59 25.49
N GLN A 746 -31.14 -9.64 25.81
CA GLN A 746 -31.81 -8.61 26.59
C GLN A 746 -31.29 -8.54 28.03
N ASP A 747 -31.15 -9.68 28.72
CA ASP A 747 -30.59 -9.74 30.08
C ASP A 747 -29.12 -9.25 30.10
N MET A 748 -28.36 -9.49 29.03
CA MET A 748 -26.98 -8.99 28.89
C MET A 748 -26.88 -7.47 28.73
N LEU A 749 -27.72 -6.86 27.89
CA LEU A 749 -27.71 -5.39 27.68
C LEU A 749 -28.10 -4.62 28.96
N GLU A 750 -28.82 -5.27 29.88
CA GLU A 750 -29.12 -4.75 31.20
C GLU A 750 -27.91 -4.68 32.12
N GLU A 751 -27.00 -5.67 32.06
CA GLU A 751 -25.76 -5.69 32.87
C GLU A 751 -24.80 -4.54 32.52
N TYR A 752 -24.85 -4.04 31.29
CA TYR A 752 -24.03 -2.91 30.82
C TYR A 752 -24.70 -1.54 30.99
N ASP A 753 -25.94 -1.50 31.47
CA ASP A 753 -26.76 -0.29 31.67
C ASP A 753 -26.86 0.64 30.45
N VAL A 754 -26.65 0.08 29.26
CA VAL A 754 -26.51 0.76 27.94
C VAL A 754 -27.75 1.61 27.64
N PHE A 755 -28.93 1.05 27.93
CA PHE A 755 -30.19 1.72 27.73
C PHE A 755 -30.41 2.89 28.70
N HIS A 756 -29.93 2.78 29.95
CA HIS A 756 -30.03 3.89 30.91
C HIS A 756 -29.12 5.04 30.52
N ARG A 757 -27.88 4.76 30.10
CA ARG A 757 -26.94 5.76 29.59
C ARG A 757 -27.52 6.52 28.41
N GLU A 758 -28.04 5.79 27.41
CA GLU A 758 -28.70 6.40 26.24
C GLU A 758 -29.87 7.30 26.66
N ILE A 759 -30.72 6.85 27.60
CA ILE A 759 -31.80 7.68 28.14
C ILE A 759 -31.25 8.95 28.79
N VAL A 760 -30.21 8.86 29.62
CA VAL A 760 -29.64 10.03 30.30
C VAL A 760 -29.09 11.04 29.29
N VAL A 761 -28.45 10.55 28.22
CA VAL A 761 -27.95 11.43 27.15
C VAL A 761 -29.09 12.20 26.49
N TYR A 762 -30.15 11.52 26.04
CA TYR A 762 -31.28 12.18 25.37
C TYR A 762 -32.19 13.02 26.28
N ASP A 763 -32.42 12.57 27.52
CA ASP A 763 -33.37 13.22 28.44
C ASP A 763 -32.72 14.40 29.20
N LYS A 764 -31.44 14.30 29.54
CA LYS A 764 -30.77 15.26 30.44
C LYS A 764 -29.60 16.01 29.81
N ILE A 765 -28.74 15.35 29.04
CA ILE A 765 -27.47 15.93 28.59
C ILE A 765 -27.64 16.72 27.29
N LEU A 766 -28.21 16.09 26.24
CA LEU A 766 -28.38 16.71 24.92
C LEU A 766 -29.16 18.02 24.95
N PRO A 767 -30.28 18.16 25.69
CA PRO A 767 -31.00 19.44 25.77
C PRO A 767 -30.13 20.59 26.32
N VAL A 768 -29.26 20.30 27.29
CA VAL A 768 -28.35 21.31 27.86
C VAL A 768 -27.20 21.61 26.91
N VAL A 769 -26.64 20.58 26.26
CA VAL A 769 -25.59 20.72 25.24
C VAL A 769 -26.08 21.59 24.07
N GLU A 770 -27.26 21.32 23.52
CA GLU A 770 -27.85 22.11 22.43
C GLU A 770 -28.18 23.54 22.90
N SER A 771 -28.59 23.73 24.16
CA SER A 771 -28.79 25.06 24.75
C SER A 771 -27.47 25.84 24.87
N LEU A 772 -26.37 25.19 25.26
CA LEU A 772 -25.04 25.79 25.31
C LEU A 772 -24.59 26.22 23.91
N LEU A 773 -24.74 25.38 22.90
CA LEU A 773 -24.43 25.72 21.50
C LEU A 773 -25.30 26.89 21.01
N LEU A 774 -26.60 26.89 21.31
CA LEU A 774 -27.49 27.97 20.94
C LEU A 774 -27.10 29.30 21.61
N SER A 775 -26.54 29.27 22.83
CA SER A 775 -26.06 30.47 23.53
C SER A 775 -24.94 31.21 22.78
N ILE A 776 -24.17 30.49 21.97
CA ILE A 776 -23.13 31.05 21.09
C ILE A 776 -23.62 31.22 19.64
N LYS A 777 -24.95 31.20 19.46
CA LYS A 777 -25.67 31.31 18.17
C LYS A 777 -25.39 30.16 17.20
N ASP A 778 -24.87 29.05 17.69
CA ASP A 778 -24.73 27.82 16.92
C ASP A 778 -26.06 27.04 16.99
N LYS A 779 -26.71 26.84 15.84
CA LYS A 779 -28.00 26.13 15.73
C LYS A 779 -27.83 24.67 15.33
N THR A 780 -26.62 24.14 15.45
CA THR A 780 -26.30 22.75 15.14
C THR A 780 -27.22 21.81 15.92
N LYS A 781 -27.86 20.90 15.20
CA LYS A 781 -28.56 19.75 15.77
C LYS A 781 -27.58 18.59 15.84
N LEU A 782 -27.40 17.98 17.00
CA LEU A 782 -26.40 16.91 17.18
C LEU A 782 -27.00 15.51 17.04
N ALA A 783 -28.27 15.34 17.42
CA ALA A 783 -28.95 14.05 17.51
C ALA A 783 -30.42 14.14 17.05
N PRO A 784 -31.07 13.00 16.73
CA PRO A 784 -32.50 12.98 16.42
C PRO A 784 -33.36 13.45 17.59
N SER A 785 -34.44 14.15 17.30
CA SER A 785 -35.43 14.50 18.31
C SER A 785 -36.19 13.27 18.81
N VAL A 786 -36.30 13.14 20.13
CA VAL A 786 -37.05 12.06 20.80
C VAL A 786 -38.43 12.57 21.20
N TYR A 787 -39.49 11.91 20.73
CA TYR A 787 -40.88 12.23 21.06
C TYR A 787 -41.42 11.42 22.24
N SER A 788 -40.96 10.17 22.37
CA SER A 788 -41.30 9.29 23.50
C SER A 788 -40.13 8.38 23.82
N LEU A 789 -39.91 8.16 25.12
CA LEU A 789 -38.97 7.19 25.65
C LEU A 789 -39.63 6.48 26.84
N GLY A 790 -39.43 5.17 26.97
CA GLY A 790 -40.03 4.38 28.05
C GLY A 790 -39.15 3.21 28.48
N LYS A 791 -39.25 2.83 29.75
CA LYS A 791 -38.41 1.79 30.37
C LYS A 791 -39.05 0.39 30.35
N SER A 792 -40.38 0.29 30.21
CA SER A 792 -41.09 -0.99 30.18
C SER A 792 -42.43 -0.88 29.44
N PRO A 793 -42.55 -1.37 28.19
CA PRO A 793 -41.46 -1.93 27.38
C PRO A 793 -40.46 -0.84 26.97
N ARG A 794 -39.19 -1.24 26.82
CA ARG A 794 -38.10 -0.37 26.40
C ARG A 794 -38.32 0.13 24.99
N HIS A 795 -38.43 1.44 24.84
CA HIS A 795 -38.61 2.04 23.52
C HIS A 795 -38.07 3.48 23.45
N PHE A 796 -37.66 3.86 22.24
CA PHE A 796 -37.53 5.23 21.80
C PHE A 796 -38.39 5.47 20.55
N VAL A 797 -39.04 6.63 20.48
CA VAL A 797 -39.73 7.12 19.29
C VAL A 797 -39.00 8.36 18.81
N PHE A 798 -38.21 8.20 17.75
CA PHE A 798 -37.44 9.26 17.11
C PHE A 798 -38.19 9.87 15.93
N GLU A 799 -37.80 11.09 15.57
CA GLU A 799 -38.12 11.63 14.25
C GLU A 799 -37.54 10.76 13.13
N ASP A 800 -38.27 10.65 12.01
CA ASP A 800 -37.74 10.01 10.82
C ASP A 800 -36.97 11.03 9.97
N LEU A 801 -35.64 11.03 10.13
CA LEU A 801 -34.73 11.96 9.45
C LEU A 801 -34.70 11.77 7.92
N THR A 802 -35.16 10.62 7.40
CA THR A 802 -35.27 10.40 5.95
C THR A 802 -36.22 11.40 5.28
N LEU A 803 -37.23 11.88 6.02
CA LEU A 803 -38.15 12.92 5.54
C LEU A 803 -37.47 14.29 5.36
N SER A 804 -36.35 14.51 6.05
CA SER A 804 -35.56 15.74 5.97
C SER A 804 -34.39 15.65 4.98
N GLY A 805 -34.33 14.57 4.21
CA GLY A 805 -33.30 14.29 3.20
C GLY A 805 -31.99 13.76 3.76
N TYR A 806 -32.01 13.18 4.97
CA TYR A 806 -30.86 12.49 5.52
C TYR A 806 -30.85 11.02 5.11
N GLU A 807 -29.66 10.50 4.81
CA GLU A 807 -29.43 9.11 4.39
C GLU A 807 -28.13 8.56 5.01
N LYS A 808 -27.97 7.24 5.01
CA LYS A 808 -26.76 6.58 5.52
C LYS A 808 -25.62 6.72 4.51
N ALA A 809 -24.40 6.89 5.00
CA ALA A 809 -23.20 6.81 4.16
C ALA A 809 -22.98 5.37 3.63
N ASN A 810 -22.28 5.23 2.51
CA ASN A 810 -21.93 3.93 1.97
C ASN A 810 -20.90 3.22 2.87
N ARG A 811 -21.37 2.21 3.62
CA ARG A 811 -20.52 1.47 4.57
C ARG A 811 -19.29 0.82 3.93
N ARG A 812 -19.41 0.28 2.71
CA ARG A 812 -18.32 -0.48 2.07
C ARG A 812 -17.17 0.44 1.64
N GLN A 813 -17.52 1.62 1.13
CA GLN A 813 -16.54 2.65 0.76
C GLN A 813 -15.89 3.27 2.00
N GLY A 814 -16.67 3.47 3.06
CA GLY A 814 -16.26 4.25 4.22
C GLY A 814 -16.46 5.75 3.97
N LEU A 815 -16.29 6.55 5.01
CA LEU A 815 -16.48 8.00 4.91
C LEU A 815 -15.39 8.64 4.06
N ASN A 816 -15.79 9.54 3.16
CA ASN A 816 -14.88 10.41 2.42
C ASN A 816 -14.43 11.62 3.28
N TYR A 817 -13.56 12.49 2.73
CA TYR A 817 -12.98 13.62 3.47
C TYR A 817 -14.06 14.54 4.04
N THR A 818 -15.00 14.97 3.20
CA THR A 818 -16.05 15.91 3.57
C THR A 818 -16.99 15.33 4.63
N GLU A 819 -17.40 14.07 4.46
CA GLU A 819 -18.22 13.37 5.45
C GLU A 819 -17.49 13.24 6.80
N THR A 820 -16.22 12.83 6.76
CA THR A 820 -15.39 12.66 7.96
C THR A 820 -15.20 14.00 8.67
N ARG A 821 -14.90 15.06 7.94
CA ARG A 821 -14.74 16.43 8.45
C ARG A 821 -16.01 16.91 9.15
N ILE A 822 -17.19 16.74 8.53
CA ILE A 822 -18.46 17.16 9.14
C ILE A 822 -18.76 16.34 10.40
N MET A 823 -18.54 15.03 10.38
CA MET A 823 -18.74 14.18 11.56
C MET A 823 -17.79 14.56 12.71
N LEU A 824 -16.53 14.88 12.41
CA LEU A 824 -15.57 15.41 13.39
C LEU A 824 -15.99 16.77 13.95
N GLN A 825 -16.58 17.65 13.14
CA GLN A 825 -17.12 18.93 13.63
C GLN A 825 -18.26 18.70 14.62
N GLN A 826 -19.15 17.73 14.37
CA GLN A 826 -20.22 17.36 15.31
C GLN A 826 -19.66 16.81 16.63
N LEU A 827 -18.67 15.92 16.56
CA LEU A 827 -17.98 15.42 17.74
C LEU A 827 -17.26 16.54 18.50
N ALA A 828 -16.58 17.46 17.82
CA ALA A 828 -15.87 18.58 18.44
C ALA A 828 -16.82 19.49 19.23
N LYS A 829 -18.00 19.78 18.66
CA LYS A 829 -19.06 20.57 19.33
C LYS A 829 -19.62 19.84 20.54
N PHE A 830 -19.94 18.55 20.39
CA PHE A 830 -20.43 17.70 21.48
C PHE A 830 -19.40 17.62 22.62
N HIS A 831 -18.14 17.38 22.30
CA HIS A 831 -17.02 17.31 23.25
C HIS A 831 -16.77 18.65 23.97
N ALA A 832 -16.74 19.76 23.23
CA ALA A 832 -16.57 21.08 23.83
C ALA A 832 -17.71 21.41 24.81
N ALA A 833 -18.95 21.19 24.40
CA ALA A 833 -20.12 21.50 25.21
C ALA A 833 -20.23 20.61 26.45
N THR A 834 -19.91 19.32 26.34
CA THR A 834 -19.94 18.38 27.47
C THR A 834 -18.80 18.64 28.47
N ALA A 835 -17.61 19.03 27.99
CA ALA A 835 -16.52 19.48 28.86
C ALA A 835 -16.93 20.73 29.66
N VAL A 836 -17.60 21.69 29.01
CA VAL A 836 -18.14 22.89 29.68
C VAL A 836 -19.24 22.51 30.67
N LEU A 837 -20.19 21.66 30.28
CA LEU A 837 -21.27 21.18 31.15
C LEU A 837 -20.71 20.57 32.43
N HIS A 838 -19.69 19.72 32.35
CA HIS A 838 -19.07 19.13 33.54
C HIS A 838 -18.41 20.19 34.46
N THR A 839 -17.90 21.30 33.90
CA THR A 839 -17.40 22.40 34.75
C THR A 839 -18.51 23.20 35.44
N LEU A 840 -19.73 23.17 34.91
CA LEU A 840 -20.92 23.81 35.48
C LEU A 840 -21.60 22.89 36.51
N ASP A 841 -21.65 21.60 36.21
CA ASP A 841 -22.24 20.55 37.03
C ASP A 841 -21.36 19.29 37.00
N PRO A 842 -20.46 19.10 37.99
CA PRO A 842 -19.60 17.92 38.05
C PRO A 842 -20.35 16.59 38.10
N GLU A 843 -21.59 16.57 38.60
CA GLU A 843 -22.41 15.36 38.70
C GLU A 843 -23.11 15.00 37.39
N SER A 844 -23.06 15.87 36.37
CA SER A 844 -23.76 15.66 35.09
C SER A 844 -23.29 14.39 34.36
N MET A 845 -22.08 13.91 34.67
CA MET A 845 -21.42 12.78 34.00
C MET A 845 -21.33 11.51 34.85
N LYS A 846 -21.93 11.50 36.05
CA LYS A 846 -21.79 10.38 37.01
C LYS A 846 -22.20 9.01 36.44
N ASP A 847 -23.22 9.00 35.58
CA ASP A 847 -23.75 7.77 34.95
C ASP A 847 -22.84 7.26 33.80
N HIS A 848 -21.77 8.01 33.48
CA HIS A 848 -20.82 7.74 32.38
C HIS A 848 -19.36 7.64 32.86
N HIS A 849 -19.11 7.54 34.17
CA HIS A 849 -17.75 7.28 34.71
C HIS A 849 -17.34 5.81 34.63
N PHE A 850 -18.27 4.90 34.32
CA PHE A 850 -18.01 3.48 34.22
C PHE A 850 -17.53 3.13 32.79
N PRO A 851 -16.35 2.51 32.63
CA PRO A 851 -15.81 2.23 31.31
C PRO A 851 -16.61 1.13 30.60
N ASN A 852 -16.57 1.12 29.27
CA ASN A 852 -17.18 0.06 28.46
C ASN A 852 -16.39 -1.25 28.51
N ILE A 853 -15.12 -1.15 28.88
CA ILE A 853 -14.20 -2.27 29.09
C ILE A 853 -13.59 -2.07 30.48
N GLY A 854 -14.05 -2.87 31.43
CA GLY A 854 -13.64 -2.83 32.84
C GLY A 854 -13.78 -4.21 33.46
N PRO A 855 -13.17 -4.49 34.62
CA PRO A 855 -13.06 -5.83 35.22
C PRO A 855 -14.42 -6.51 35.46
N ASP A 856 -15.49 -5.74 35.62
CA ASP A 856 -16.86 -6.22 35.82
C ASP A 856 -17.65 -6.36 34.49
N GLN A 857 -17.09 -5.89 33.36
CA GLN A 857 -17.70 -5.87 32.02
C GLN A 857 -17.01 -6.89 31.10
N THR A 858 -17.12 -8.18 31.42
CA THR A 858 -16.28 -9.23 30.81
C THR A 858 -16.86 -9.84 29.53
N TYR A 859 -18.17 -9.70 29.30
CA TYR A 859 -18.88 -10.43 28.23
C TYR A 859 -18.35 -10.14 26.81
N PHE A 860 -17.94 -8.91 26.53
CA PHE A 860 -17.38 -8.55 25.21
C PHE A 860 -15.87 -8.79 25.09
N TYR A 861 -15.18 -9.27 26.13
CA TYR A 861 -13.74 -9.57 25.99
C TYR A 861 -13.46 -10.58 24.88
N PRO A 862 -14.21 -11.70 24.77
CA PRO A 862 -14.03 -12.66 23.69
C PRO A 862 -14.14 -12.02 22.31
N LEU A 863 -15.02 -11.01 22.13
CA LEU A 863 -15.14 -10.30 20.85
C LEU A 863 -13.81 -9.68 20.44
N PHE A 864 -13.20 -8.88 21.33
CA PHE A 864 -11.96 -8.18 21.04
C PHE A 864 -10.77 -9.12 20.94
N THR A 865 -10.68 -10.12 21.82
CA THR A 865 -9.58 -11.09 21.81
C THR A 865 -9.65 -12.03 20.61
N ASN A 866 -10.85 -12.48 20.23
CA ASN A 866 -11.04 -13.35 19.06
C ASN A 866 -10.81 -12.56 17.77
N ALA A 867 -11.28 -11.31 17.69
CA ALA A 867 -11.00 -10.45 16.54
C ALA A 867 -9.50 -10.21 16.37
N MET A 868 -8.77 -9.89 17.44
CA MET A 868 -7.32 -9.74 17.36
C MET A 868 -6.61 -11.04 16.96
N LYS A 869 -7.03 -12.19 17.51
CA LYS A 869 -6.51 -13.52 17.11
C LYS A 869 -6.78 -13.82 15.64
N SER A 870 -8.00 -13.60 15.16
CA SER A 870 -8.37 -13.83 13.76
C SER A 870 -7.61 -12.89 12.83
N CYS A 871 -7.42 -11.63 13.22
CA CYS A 871 -6.56 -10.70 12.50
C CYS A 871 -5.10 -11.18 12.47
N ALA A 872 -4.57 -11.67 13.60
CA ALA A 872 -3.21 -12.20 13.65
C ALA A 872 -3.05 -13.44 12.76
N GLN A 873 -4.03 -14.33 12.76
CA GLN A 873 -4.06 -15.52 11.90
C GLN A 873 -4.06 -15.14 10.42
N GLN A 874 -4.90 -14.18 10.01
CA GLN A 874 -4.94 -13.75 8.61
C GLN A 874 -3.70 -12.93 8.23
N ALA A 875 -3.23 -12.05 9.10
CA ALA A 875 -1.97 -11.32 8.89
C ALA A 875 -0.75 -12.24 8.77
N SER A 876 -0.81 -13.46 9.33
CA SER A 876 0.28 -14.45 9.16
C SER A 876 0.31 -15.06 7.75
N LYS A 877 -0.77 -14.89 6.99
CA LYS A 877 -0.92 -15.33 5.60
C LYS A 877 -0.78 -14.19 4.59
N TRP A 878 -1.03 -12.95 5.01
CA TRP A 878 -0.93 -11.78 4.13
C TRP A 878 0.53 -11.44 3.84
N PRO A 879 0.93 -11.33 2.56
CA PRO A 879 2.31 -11.00 2.19
C PRO A 879 2.81 -9.73 2.89
N GLY A 880 3.95 -9.84 3.57
CA GLY A 880 4.61 -8.71 4.24
C GLY A 880 4.02 -8.32 5.60
N CYS A 881 2.96 -8.99 6.06
CA CYS A 881 2.30 -8.73 7.34
C CYS A 881 2.59 -9.79 8.43
N GLU A 882 3.36 -10.83 8.12
CA GLU A 882 3.70 -11.93 9.03
C GLU A 882 4.40 -11.41 10.29
N LYS A 883 5.25 -10.39 10.11
CA LYS A 883 5.92 -9.68 11.21
C LYS A 883 4.94 -9.00 12.19
N PHE A 884 3.75 -8.63 11.73
CA PHE A 884 2.70 -8.03 12.55
C PHE A 884 1.87 -9.09 13.25
N ALA A 885 1.56 -10.19 12.58
CA ALA A 885 0.84 -11.34 13.17
C ALA A 885 1.51 -11.80 14.47
N ASP A 886 2.82 -11.95 14.41
CA ASP A 886 3.66 -12.35 15.53
C ASP A 886 3.58 -11.39 16.73
N LYS A 887 3.42 -10.08 16.45
CA LYS A 887 3.25 -9.03 17.46
C LYS A 887 1.82 -9.04 18.02
N LEU A 888 0.82 -9.23 17.18
CA LEU A 888 -0.59 -9.32 17.58
C LEU A 888 -0.84 -10.54 18.48
N PHE A 889 -0.32 -11.72 18.14
CA PHE A 889 -0.44 -12.92 18.99
C PHE A 889 0.19 -12.73 20.36
N LYS A 890 1.32 -12.02 20.44
CA LYS A 890 1.99 -11.72 21.71
C LYS A 890 1.22 -10.68 22.52
N LEU A 891 0.54 -9.75 21.86
CA LEU A 891 -0.18 -8.64 22.48
C LEU A 891 -1.58 -9.03 22.98
N GLU A 892 -2.26 -9.94 22.27
CA GLU A 892 -3.63 -10.34 22.57
C GLU A 892 -3.88 -10.75 24.04
N PRO A 893 -3.01 -11.54 24.71
CA PRO A 893 -3.21 -11.90 26.11
C PRO A 893 -3.24 -10.70 27.07
N TYR A 894 -2.67 -9.57 26.67
CA TYR A 894 -2.59 -8.33 27.45
C TYR A 894 -3.57 -7.26 26.97
N LEU A 895 -4.34 -7.53 25.90
CA LEU A 895 -5.20 -6.55 25.23
C LEU A 895 -6.21 -5.93 26.20
N ILE A 896 -6.93 -6.77 26.94
CA ILE A 896 -8.00 -6.34 27.85
C ILE A 896 -7.43 -5.59 29.05
N GLU A 897 -6.38 -6.12 29.68
CA GLU A 897 -5.69 -5.47 30.82
C GLU A 897 -5.21 -4.05 30.44
N LYS A 898 -4.62 -3.92 29.25
CA LYS A 898 -4.16 -2.61 28.74
C LYS A 898 -5.30 -1.69 28.34
N ALA A 899 -6.40 -2.23 27.85
CA ALA A 899 -7.58 -1.42 27.57
C ALA A 899 -8.12 -0.77 28.86
N PHE A 900 -8.10 -1.47 29.99
CA PHE A 900 -8.45 -0.88 31.30
C PHE A 900 -7.56 0.31 31.66
N ASP A 901 -6.25 0.15 31.49
CA ASP A 901 -5.27 1.21 31.73
C ASP A 901 -5.56 2.46 30.86
N ILE A 902 -6.04 2.27 29.63
CA ILE A 902 -6.36 3.37 28.71
C ILE A 902 -7.67 4.07 29.11
N TYR A 903 -8.64 3.31 29.61
CA TYR A 903 -9.92 3.79 30.17
C TYR A 903 -9.80 4.30 31.61
N THR A 904 -8.59 4.38 32.16
CA THR A 904 -8.40 4.94 33.51
C THR A 904 -8.54 6.45 33.45
N TRP A 905 -9.59 6.95 34.11
CA TRP A 905 -9.90 8.37 34.22
C TRP A 905 -8.84 9.12 35.04
N ASN A 906 -8.51 10.34 34.60
CA ASN A 906 -7.64 11.27 35.32
C ASN A 906 -8.24 12.69 35.29
N GLU A 907 -8.56 13.25 36.45
CA GLU A 907 -9.24 14.54 36.56
C GLU A 907 -8.45 15.73 35.99
N ASN A 908 -7.13 15.59 35.91
CA ASN A 908 -6.21 16.62 35.47
C ASN A 908 -6.08 16.68 33.93
N ASP A 909 -6.54 15.64 33.24
CA ASP A 909 -6.54 15.60 31.79
C ASP A 909 -7.75 16.35 31.21
N PHE A 910 -7.70 16.66 29.91
CA PHE A 910 -8.84 17.22 29.19
C PHE A 910 -9.87 16.12 28.90
N ASN A 911 -10.96 16.10 29.67
CA ASN A 911 -12.02 15.09 29.58
C ASN A 911 -13.32 15.65 28.98
N VAL A 912 -14.00 14.80 28.22
CA VAL A 912 -15.24 15.06 27.49
C VAL A 912 -16.17 13.86 27.67
N LEU A 913 -17.47 14.03 27.46
CA LEU A 913 -18.34 12.86 27.27
C LEU A 913 -18.13 12.38 25.84
N THR A 914 -17.54 11.20 25.67
CA THR A 914 -17.38 10.56 24.37
C THR A 914 -18.72 9.99 23.92
N HIS A 915 -18.93 9.88 22.62
CA HIS A 915 -20.00 9.08 22.04
C HIS A 915 -19.76 7.58 22.31
N GLY A 916 -18.50 7.13 22.23
CA GLY A 916 -18.08 5.75 22.52
C GLY A 916 -18.35 4.74 21.41
N ASP A 917 -19.16 5.09 20.40
CA ASP A 917 -19.49 4.28 19.22
C ASP A 917 -19.69 5.17 17.99
N ALA A 918 -18.79 6.14 17.80
CA ALA A 918 -18.83 7.11 16.72
C ALA A 918 -18.30 6.50 15.41
N TRP A 919 -19.08 5.61 14.79
CA TRP A 919 -18.79 5.03 13.47
C TRP A 919 -19.85 5.40 12.43
N LEU A 920 -19.53 5.18 11.15
CA LEU A 920 -20.36 5.61 10.02
C LEU A 920 -21.81 5.11 10.09
N SER A 921 -22.06 3.92 10.66
CA SER A 921 -23.41 3.34 10.74
C SER A 921 -24.31 4.09 11.73
N ASN A 922 -23.71 4.81 12.67
CA ASN A 922 -24.37 5.65 13.67
C ASN A 922 -24.42 7.13 13.24
N ALA A 923 -24.19 7.42 11.96
CA ALA A 923 -24.30 8.76 11.40
C ALA A 923 -25.24 8.77 10.18
N LEU A 924 -26.07 9.81 10.08
CA LEU A 924 -26.85 10.11 8.88
C LEU A 924 -26.35 11.42 8.28
N PHE A 925 -26.17 11.44 6.96
CA PHE A 925 -25.67 12.57 6.21
C PHE A 925 -26.76 13.18 5.36
N LYS A 926 -26.68 14.48 5.17
CA LYS A 926 -27.49 15.21 4.20
C LYS A 926 -26.58 15.69 3.09
N TYR A 927 -26.99 15.46 1.85
CA TYR A 927 -26.22 15.84 0.67
C TYR A 927 -26.87 17.01 -0.05
N ASP A 928 -26.04 17.90 -0.58
CA ASP A 928 -26.48 18.91 -1.51
C ASP A 928 -26.99 18.27 -2.81
N LYS A 929 -28.09 18.78 -3.34
CA LYS A 929 -28.79 18.11 -4.46
C LYS A 929 -28.00 18.17 -5.76
N ASP A 930 -27.25 19.24 -5.96
CA ASP A 930 -26.56 19.55 -7.22
C ASP A 930 -25.13 18.99 -7.21
N THR A 931 -24.40 19.23 -6.13
CA THR A 931 -22.98 18.83 -6.00
C THR A 931 -22.79 17.40 -5.49
N LYS A 932 -23.82 16.81 -4.85
CA LYS A 932 -23.74 15.52 -4.15
C LYS A 932 -22.73 15.49 -2.99
N GLU A 933 -22.25 16.64 -2.54
CA GLU A 933 -21.37 16.72 -1.37
C GLU A 933 -22.18 16.72 -0.07
N ALA A 934 -21.62 16.12 0.98
CA ALA A 934 -22.23 16.15 2.30
C ALA A 934 -22.22 17.59 2.85
N ILE A 935 -23.36 18.05 3.36
CA ILE A 935 -23.55 19.40 3.90
C ILE A 935 -23.96 19.40 5.38
N ASP A 936 -24.45 18.27 5.90
CA ASP A 936 -24.84 18.13 7.30
C ASP A 936 -24.73 16.67 7.77
N CYS A 937 -24.64 16.46 9.07
CA CYS A 937 -24.53 15.13 9.70
C CYS A 937 -25.28 15.11 11.04
N ILE A 938 -26.02 14.03 11.32
CA ILE A 938 -26.65 13.77 12.61
C ILE A 938 -26.12 12.46 13.18
N LEU A 939 -25.65 12.51 14.43
CA LEU A 939 -25.17 11.35 15.19
C LEU A 939 -26.34 10.63 15.85
N MET A 940 -26.28 9.30 15.90
CA MET A 940 -27.30 8.43 16.49
C MET A 940 -26.66 7.45 17.48
N ASP A 941 -27.48 6.86 18.34
CA ASP A 941 -27.05 5.77 19.25
C ASP A 941 -25.94 6.13 20.26
N PHE A 942 -26.30 6.91 21.29
CA PHE A 942 -25.38 7.35 22.35
C PHE A 942 -25.29 6.36 23.52
N SER A 943 -25.30 5.07 23.22
CA SER A 943 -25.60 4.04 24.21
C SER A 943 -24.40 3.58 25.04
N VAL A 944 -23.18 3.86 24.57
CA VAL A 944 -21.91 3.46 25.22
C VAL A 944 -20.98 4.65 25.50
N GLY A 945 -21.54 5.84 25.73
CA GLY A 945 -20.74 7.02 26.07
C GLY A 945 -19.92 6.86 27.35
N TYR A 946 -18.73 7.43 27.40
CA TYR A 946 -17.82 7.41 28.55
C TYR A 946 -17.21 8.80 28.78
N PHE A 947 -17.08 9.22 30.04
CA PHE A 947 -16.46 10.50 30.35
C PHE A 947 -14.93 10.38 30.48
N GLY A 948 -14.20 10.79 29.45
CA GLY A 948 -12.76 10.60 29.36
C GLY A 948 -12.09 11.34 28.20
N SER A 949 -11.00 10.78 27.68
CA SER A 949 -10.22 11.41 26.61
C SER A 949 -11.01 11.47 25.29
N PRO A 950 -11.04 12.64 24.59
CA PRO A 950 -11.63 12.73 23.24
C PRO A 950 -10.90 11.83 22.24
N GLY A 951 -9.67 11.40 22.55
CA GLY A 951 -8.90 10.47 21.73
C GLY A 951 -9.62 9.14 21.48
N ILE A 952 -10.54 8.72 22.36
CA ILE A 952 -11.31 7.46 22.20
C ILE A 952 -12.19 7.53 20.95
N ASP A 953 -13.03 8.56 20.81
CA ASP A 953 -13.87 8.72 19.63
C ASP A 953 -13.06 9.00 18.37
N LEU A 954 -11.95 9.75 18.49
CA LEU A 954 -11.08 10.03 17.34
C LEU A 954 -10.45 8.75 16.79
N VAL A 955 -9.91 7.87 17.64
CA VAL A 955 -9.34 6.60 17.17
C VAL A 955 -10.42 5.65 16.65
N TYR A 956 -11.61 5.66 17.27
CA TYR A 956 -12.76 4.84 16.83
C TYR A 956 -13.21 5.24 15.41
N LEU A 957 -13.48 6.52 15.19
CA LEU A 957 -13.94 7.07 13.92
C LEU A 957 -12.86 6.96 12.83
N LEU A 958 -11.67 7.52 13.10
CA LEU A 958 -10.63 7.68 12.08
C LEU A 958 -10.00 6.35 11.66
N PHE A 959 -9.92 5.34 12.54
CA PHE A 959 -9.40 4.04 12.15
C PHE A 959 -10.49 3.05 11.70
N GLY A 960 -11.71 3.15 12.24
CA GLY A 960 -12.80 2.21 11.93
C GLY A 960 -13.67 2.56 10.72
N SER A 961 -13.86 3.85 10.41
CA SER A 961 -14.96 4.26 9.50
C SER A 961 -14.55 4.96 8.21
N THR A 962 -13.36 5.54 8.14
CA THR A 962 -12.88 6.30 6.97
C THR A 962 -12.51 5.40 5.79
N SER A 963 -12.48 5.95 4.58
CA SER A 963 -11.92 5.30 3.39
C SER A 963 -10.39 5.13 3.51
N CYS A 964 -9.79 4.27 2.68
CA CYS A 964 -8.34 4.02 2.70
C CYS A 964 -7.55 5.30 2.39
N ASP A 965 -7.95 6.02 1.35
CA ASP A 965 -7.23 7.16 0.78
C ASP A 965 -7.00 8.32 1.76
N LEU A 966 -7.97 8.56 2.68
CA LEU A 966 -7.88 9.67 3.64
C LEU A 966 -6.78 9.49 4.68
N LYS A 967 -6.47 8.24 5.04
CA LYS A 967 -5.53 7.93 6.13
C LYS A 967 -4.09 8.25 5.75
N GLU A 968 -3.78 8.30 4.46
CA GLU A 968 -2.41 8.53 3.95
C GLU A 968 -2.05 10.01 3.83
N ARG A 969 -2.97 10.85 3.34
CA ARG A 969 -2.65 12.23 2.93
C ARG A 969 -3.24 13.30 3.83
N GLU A 970 -4.35 13.00 4.50
CA GLU A 970 -5.21 14.02 5.14
C GLU A 970 -5.47 13.75 6.63
N PHE A 971 -4.92 12.67 7.20
CA PHE A 971 -5.16 12.29 8.59
C PHE A 971 -4.82 13.41 9.59
N ASP A 972 -3.61 13.99 9.49
CA ASP A 972 -3.19 15.07 10.39
C ASP A 972 -4.01 16.35 10.18
N LEU A 973 -4.48 16.59 8.95
CA LEU A 973 -5.37 17.71 8.63
C LEU A 973 -6.74 17.53 9.30
N LEU A 974 -7.35 16.34 9.23
CA LEU A 974 -8.62 16.04 9.89
C LEU A 974 -8.53 16.21 11.42
N VAL A 975 -7.43 15.75 12.03
CA VAL A 975 -7.17 15.95 13.47
C VAL A 975 -7.01 17.43 13.81
N GLN A 976 -6.34 18.19 12.94
CA GLN A 976 -6.22 19.64 13.07
C GLN A 976 -7.57 20.35 12.96
N GLU A 977 -8.42 19.97 12.00
CA GLU A 977 -9.75 20.56 11.82
C GLU A 977 -10.66 20.29 13.02
N TYR A 978 -10.66 19.06 13.55
CA TYR A 978 -11.32 18.73 14.81
C TYR A 978 -10.81 19.60 15.95
N HIS A 979 -9.48 19.76 16.09
CA HIS A 979 -8.87 20.57 17.15
C HIS A 979 -9.27 22.04 17.03
N LEU A 980 -9.24 22.60 15.83
CA LEU A 980 -9.63 23.99 15.58
C LEU A 980 -11.09 24.24 15.98
N GLU A 981 -12.00 23.34 15.61
CA GLU A 981 -13.41 23.43 15.97
C GLU A 981 -13.61 23.30 17.49
N LEU A 982 -12.97 22.31 18.12
CA LEU A 982 -13.00 22.09 19.57
C LEU A 982 -12.56 23.36 20.33
N ILE A 983 -11.41 23.93 19.96
CA ILE A 983 -10.87 25.13 20.59
C ILE A 983 -11.75 26.35 20.34
N SER A 984 -12.31 26.49 19.13
CA SER A 984 -13.24 27.57 18.77
C SER A 984 -14.47 27.56 19.68
N VAL A 985 -15.09 26.39 19.86
CA VAL A 985 -16.30 26.23 20.68
C VAL A 985 -15.96 26.42 22.17
N LEU A 986 -14.88 25.82 22.68
CA LEU A 986 -14.45 25.99 24.08
C LEU A 986 -14.19 27.46 24.45
N LYS A 987 -13.57 28.23 23.54
CA LYS A 987 -13.34 29.68 23.73
C LYS A 987 -14.65 30.46 23.79
N LYS A 988 -15.57 30.19 22.86
CA LYS A 988 -16.89 30.85 22.79
C LYS A 988 -17.75 30.53 24.01
N LEU A 989 -17.63 29.33 24.57
CA LEU A 989 -18.33 28.89 25.78
C LEU A 989 -17.59 29.26 27.08
N HIS A 990 -16.47 29.98 27.01
CA HIS A 990 -15.67 30.42 28.15
C HIS A 990 -15.20 29.27 29.07
N TYR A 991 -14.68 28.19 28.48
CA TYR A 991 -14.11 27.07 29.23
C TYR A 991 -13.00 27.52 30.19
N LYS A 992 -13.07 27.06 31.44
CA LYS A 992 -12.26 27.59 32.54
C LYS A 992 -10.93 26.87 32.78
N ARG A 993 -10.76 25.65 32.25
CA ARG A 993 -9.53 24.86 32.42
C ARG A 993 -8.59 25.03 31.22
N THR A 994 -7.40 24.44 31.31
CA THR A 994 -6.43 24.44 30.22
C THR A 994 -6.99 23.73 28.99
N MET A 995 -6.94 24.41 27.85
CA MET A 995 -7.31 23.84 26.56
C MET A 995 -6.16 22.99 26.00
N PRO A 996 -6.43 21.82 25.38
CA PRO A 996 -5.38 20.97 24.82
C PRO A 996 -4.73 21.64 23.60
N SER A 997 -3.41 21.51 23.44
CA SER A 997 -2.75 21.86 22.17
C SER A 997 -2.95 20.75 21.13
N LEU A 998 -2.72 21.06 19.85
CA LEU A 998 -2.76 20.05 18.78
C LEU A 998 -1.76 18.91 19.05
N ARG A 999 -0.57 19.26 19.57
CA ARG A 999 0.44 18.29 19.99
C ARG A 999 -0.05 17.39 21.13
N ASP A 1000 -0.73 17.95 22.13
CA ASP A 1000 -1.32 17.16 23.22
C ASP A 1000 -2.35 16.17 22.67
N LEU A 1001 -3.18 16.61 21.73
CA LEU A 1001 -4.18 15.74 21.09
C LEU A 1001 -3.54 14.58 20.31
N HIS A 1002 -2.49 14.84 19.51
CA HIS A 1002 -1.74 13.76 18.84
C HIS A 1002 -1.09 12.80 19.84
N ILE A 1003 -0.51 13.31 20.92
CA ILE A 1003 0.05 12.49 22.00
C ILE A 1003 -1.04 11.62 22.63
N GLU A 1004 -2.22 12.19 22.89
CA GLU A 1004 -3.35 11.45 23.44
C GLU A 1004 -3.82 10.35 22.48
N MET A 1005 -3.97 10.64 21.18
CA MET A 1005 -4.30 9.62 20.18
C MET A 1005 -3.26 8.49 20.13
N LEU A 1006 -1.96 8.81 20.23
CA LEU A 1006 -0.89 7.80 20.29
C LEU A 1006 -0.97 6.95 21.56
N LYS A 1007 -1.23 7.57 22.73
CA LYS A 1007 -1.45 6.83 23.98
C LYS A 1007 -2.66 5.89 23.89
N LYS A 1008 -3.69 6.28 23.13
CA LYS A 1008 -4.93 5.53 22.91
C LYS A 1008 -4.84 4.60 21.69
N GLY A 1009 -3.68 4.55 21.01
CA GLY A 1009 -3.52 3.83 19.74
C GLY A 1009 -3.83 2.33 19.80
N LEU A 1010 -3.67 1.70 20.98
CA LEU A 1010 -4.06 0.29 21.16
C LEU A 1010 -5.58 0.08 21.05
N LEU A 1011 -6.39 1.06 21.47
CA LEU A 1011 -7.83 1.03 21.20
C LEU A 1011 -8.10 1.14 19.70
N GLY A 1012 -7.29 1.91 18.97
CA GLY A 1012 -7.31 1.92 17.50
C GLY A 1012 -7.11 0.52 16.91
N VAL A 1013 -6.08 -0.22 17.36
CA VAL A 1013 -5.86 -1.62 16.96
C VAL A 1013 -7.10 -2.46 17.27
N MET A 1014 -7.55 -2.45 18.52
CA MET A 1014 -8.72 -3.20 18.98
C MET A 1014 -9.95 -2.92 18.09
N TYR A 1015 -10.29 -1.66 17.88
CA TYR A 1015 -11.48 -1.24 17.15
C TYR A 1015 -11.39 -1.55 15.66
N SER A 1016 -10.24 -1.29 15.04
CA SER A 1016 -10.01 -1.63 13.63
C SER A 1016 -10.13 -3.13 13.35
N THR A 1017 -9.67 -4.00 14.27
CA THR A 1017 -9.75 -5.46 14.08
C THR A 1017 -11.17 -6.03 14.10
N PHE A 1018 -12.15 -5.35 14.72
CA PHE A 1018 -13.52 -5.87 14.78
C PHE A 1018 -14.52 -5.06 13.94
N LEU A 1019 -14.36 -3.73 13.83
CA LEU A 1019 -15.29 -2.87 13.09
C LEU A 1019 -15.14 -3.02 11.57
N ILE A 1020 -13.91 -3.12 11.07
CA ILE A 1020 -13.67 -3.19 9.62
C ILE A 1020 -14.25 -4.47 9.01
N PRO A 1021 -14.09 -5.68 9.60
CA PRO A 1021 -14.74 -6.88 9.10
C PRO A 1021 -16.27 -6.77 9.10
N ILE A 1022 -16.87 -6.22 10.16
CA ILE A 1022 -18.33 -6.02 10.25
C ILE A 1022 -18.81 -5.06 9.17
N ARG A 1023 -18.05 -3.99 8.90
CA ARG A 1023 -18.37 -3.00 7.88
C ARG A 1023 -18.36 -3.58 6.46
N LEU A 1024 -17.42 -4.48 6.18
CA LEU A 1024 -17.21 -5.10 4.86
C LEU A 1024 -18.10 -6.33 4.60
N LEU A 1025 -18.85 -6.76 5.60
CA LEU A 1025 -19.73 -7.92 5.54
C LEU A 1025 -20.80 -7.74 4.45
N GLU A 1026 -20.83 -8.66 3.48
CA GLU A 1026 -21.69 -8.54 2.29
C GLU A 1026 -23.12 -9.04 2.55
N ASP A 1027 -23.26 -10.21 3.20
CA ASP A 1027 -24.54 -10.78 3.60
C ASP A 1027 -24.85 -10.51 5.07
N VAL A 1028 -25.43 -9.34 5.33
CA VAL A 1028 -25.81 -8.94 6.68
C VAL A 1028 -26.83 -9.90 7.32
N ALA A 1029 -27.57 -10.71 6.56
CA ALA A 1029 -28.53 -11.65 7.12
C ALA A 1029 -27.90 -12.75 8.01
N ASN A 1030 -26.60 -13.00 7.86
CA ASN A 1030 -25.83 -13.99 8.65
C ASN A 1030 -24.92 -13.35 9.72
N ALA A 1031 -25.00 -12.04 9.95
CA ALA A 1031 -24.20 -11.33 10.94
C ALA A 1031 -24.73 -11.55 12.37
N ASP A 1032 -24.59 -12.77 12.86
CA ASP A 1032 -24.95 -13.14 14.23
C ASP A 1032 -23.80 -12.78 15.18
N LEU A 1033 -24.04 -11.83 16.10
CA LEU A 1033 -23.09 -11.44 17.14
C LEU A 1033 -22.63 -12.65 17.97
N THR A 1034 -23.49 -13.67 18.09
CA THR A 1034 -23.18 -14.95 18.75
C THR A 1034 -22.06 -15.70 18.04
N ASN A 1035 -21.96 -15.61 16.70
CA ASN A 1035 -20.85 -16.21 15.94
C ASN A 1035 -19.55 -15.41 16.04
N LEU A 1036 -19.62 -14.10 16.26
CA LEU A 1036 -18.43 -13.28 16.55
C LEU A 1036 -17.88 -13.57 17.95
N LEU A 1037 -18.76 -13.75 18.94
CA LEU A 1037 -18.42 -14.06 20.33
C LEU A 1037 -18.06 -15.53 20.58
N GLY A 1038 -18.71 -16.44 19.86
CA GLY A 1038 -18.69 -17.88 20.13
C GLY A 1038 -17.36 -18.55 19.85
N MET A 1039 -17.11 -19.67 20.52
CA MET A 1039 -15.89 -20.49 20.33
C MET A 1039 -16.15 -21.80 19.58
N THR A 1040 -17.34 -21.96 19.00
CA THR A 1040 -17.68 -23.17 18.23
C THR A 1040 -16.92 -23.20 16.90
N GLU A 1041 -16.91 -24.36 16.25
CA GLU A 1041 -16.32 -24.51 14.93
C GLU A 1041 -17.02 -23.62 13.89
N GLU A 1042 -18.34 -23.44 13.99
CA GLU A 1042 -19.09 -22.52 13.12
C GLU A 1042 -18.70 -21.06 13.37
N SER A 1043 -18.56 -20.64 14.63
CA SER A 1043 -18.09 -19.30 14.97
C SER A 1043 -16.68 -19.03 14.45
N ASN A 1044 -15.79 -20.03 14.50
CA ASN A 1044 -14.44 -19.93 13.94
C ASN A 1044 -14.44 -19.81 12.42
N LYS A 1045 -15.25 -20.61 11.72
CA LYS A 1045 -15.41 -20.53 10.25
C LYS A 1045 -15.99 -19.18 9.83
N PHE A 1046 -16.98 -18.67 10.56
CA PHE A 1046 -17.56 -17.36 10.32
C PHE A 1046 -16.52 -16.23 10.49
N ARG A 1047 -15.72 -16.26 11.55
CA ARG A 1047 -14.61 -15.30 11.71
C ARG A 1047 -13.54 -15.47 10.62
N GLN A 1048 -13.22 -16.69 10.21
CA GLN A 1048 -12.26 -16.90 9.12
C GLN A 1048 -12.74 -16.22 7.84
N MET A 1049 -14.00 -16.44 7.44
CA MET A 1049 -14.64 -15.79 6.29
C MET A 1049 -14.61 -14.26 6.38
N LEU A 1050 -14.92 -13.68 7.55
CA LEU A 1050 -14.93 -12.23 7.71
C LEU A 1050 -13.54 -11.59 7.61
N PHE A 1051 -12.56 -12.24 8.23
CA PHE A 1051 -11.20 -11.71 8.30
C PHE A 1051 -10.36 -12.08 7.06
N SER A 1052 -10.82 -12.99 6.19
CA SER A 1052 -10.21 -13.27 4.89
C SER A 1052 -10.71 -12.35 3.76
N ASN A 1053 -11.61 -11.40 4.06
CA ASN A 1053 -12.10 -10.45 3.07
C ASN A 1053 -10.93 -9.58 2.51
N PRO A 1054 -10.73 -9.51 1.17
CA PRO A 1054 -9.63 -8.72 0.59
C PRO A 1054 -9.65 -7.24 0.98
N GLY A 1055 -10.83 -6.63 1.05
CA GLY A 1055 -10.98 -5.25 1.53
C GLY A 1055 -10.63 -5.07 3.01
N TYR A 1056 -10.68 -6.14 3.82
CA TYR A 1056 -10.19 -6.13 5.20
C TYR A 1056 -8.66 -6.25 5.21
N GLN A 1057 -8.09 -7.14 4.40
CA GLN A 1057 -6.65 -7.29 4.24
C GLN A 1057 -5.99 -5.98 3.80
N GLU A 1058 -6.45 -5.35 2.71
CA GLU A 1058 -5.92 -4.09 2.19
C GLU A 1058 -5.85 -3.02 3.31
N ARG A 1059 -6.96 -2.85 4.03
CA ARG A 1059 -7.12 -1.86 5.09
C ARG A 1059 -6.29 -2.16 6.32
N MET A 1060 -6.28 -3.42 6.76
CA MET A 1060 -5.54 -3.81 7.95
C MET A 1060 -4.05 -3.90 7.69
N SER A 1061 -3.59 -4.31 6.51
CA SER A 1061 -2.17 -4.28 6.15
C SER A 1061 -1.59 -2.87 6.30
N TYR A 1062 -2.29 -1.87 5.76
CA TYR A 1062 -1.93 -0.46 5.96
C TYR A 1062 -1.93 -0.05 7.43
N LEU A 1063 -3.00 -0.37 8.17
CA LEU A 1063 -3.13 0.02 9.58
C LEU A 1063 -2.09 -0.68 10.47
N LEU A 1064 -1.78 -1.95 10.22
CA LEU A 1064 -0.76 -2.70 10.96
C LEU A 1064 0.62 -2.10 10.74
N ASP A 1065 0.94 -1.71 9.50
CA ASP A 1065 2.16 -0.96 9.21
C ASP A 1065 2.18 0.41 9.91
N TYR A 1066 1.07 1.15 9.88
CA TYR A 1066 0.94 2.41 10.62
C TYR A 1066 1.17 2.19 12.14
N TYR A 1067 0.49 1.21 12.73
CA TYR A 1067 0.59 0.90 14.16
C TYR A 1067 2.02 0.48 14.53
N ASP A 1068 2.71 -0.25 13.66
CA ASP A 1068 4.10 -0.64 13.89
C ASP A 1068 5.05 0.55 13.78
N ARG A 1069 4.92 1.39 12.74
CA ARG A 1069 5.71 2.63 12.57
C ARG A 1069 5.52 3.61 13.73
N LYS A 1070 4.33 3.64 14.35
CA LYS A 1070 4.05 4.44 15.54
C LYS A 1070 4.45 3.75 16.86
N GLY A 1071 4.97 2.52 16.82
CA GLY A 1071 5.43 1.76 17.99
C GLY A 1071 4.32 1.15 18.85
N ILE A 1072 3.07 1.17 18.36
CA ILE A 1072 1.89 0.62 19.05
C ILE A 1072 1.97 -0.91 19.14
N LEU A 1073 2.58 -1.58 18.16
CA LEU A 1073 2.82 -3.03 18.15
C LEU A 1073 4.18 -3.45 18.76
N SER A 1074 4.94 -2.52 19.35
CA SER A 1074 6.31 -2.80 19.80
C SER A 1074 6.38 -3.77 21.00
N LYS A 1075 7.47 -4.54 21.11
CA LYS A 1075 7.72 -5.48 22.23
C LYS A 1075 7.68 -4.80 23.61
N THR A 1076 7.90 -3.49 23.70
CA THR A 1076 7.81 -2.75 24.97
C THR A 1076 6.40 -2.75 25.54
N GLN A 1077 5.38 -2.91 24.69
CA GLN A 1077 4.01 -3.11 25.13
C GLN A 1077 3.82 -4.45 25.86
N LEU A 1078 4.66 -5.46 25.64
CA LEU A 1078 4.49 -6.78 26.25
C LEU A 1078 4.93 -6.87 27.72
N LYS A 1079 5.45 -5.79 28.30
CA LYS A 1079 5.83 -5.75 29.72
C LYS A 1079 4.61 -5.48 30.59
N LYS A 1080 4.36 -6.35 31.57
CA LYS A 1080 3.49 -6.02 32.72
C LYS A 1080 4.12 -4.84 33.47
N LYS A 1081 3.29 -3.86 33.85
CA LYS A 1081 3.72 -2.77 34.73
C LYS A 1081 4.18 -3.31 36.08
#